data_AF-A0A0V1LN29-F1
#
_entry.id   AF-A0A0V1LN29-F1
#
_cell.length_a   1.000
_cell.length_b   1.000
_cell.length_c   1.000
_cell.angle_alpha   90.00
_cell.angle_beta   90.00
_cell.angle_gamma   90.00
#
_symmetry.space_group_name_H-M   'P 1'
#
loop_
_entity.id
_entity.type
_entity.pdbx_description
1 polymer ?
#
loop_
_entity_poly.entity_id
_entity_poly.type
_entity_poly.pdbx_seq_one_letter_code
_entity_poly.pdbx_strand_id
1 'polypeptide(L)'
;MNQSAEDMEELGEELNDMDFDSHLDDELDAQLTNLRQMVIDNPTSFSVYNDLVQALKCAGELIELRETRREMSRRFVLLPNVWLEWIGDELELGTPTADILSMFEQGLKDFPASLHLWMEYLNLYCTASQPDEMRSRIEQAITAVGLNVAEASTIWQMYRDFEMAMTPLHQPNGSSSSPSDEKAQYLSVFRRQLSVPHIGLREAYEEYKDLLNGVEVDKATEFAYRSALKELEMLESFEKQLESYSGPRSSKFSAYIDFEMKQKSPARLQVLFERAILHCYTDETLWLRYLNWLNENMNLPDVTLPVYGRAVRSCPRSMKIRQMYLLACERFKCDWSVISKVMTDALEISYSQLETVELLLTHIYQRKRFISTEGGQYSEVIKASVCFFSWKCVQQKGFEDGAEILKDRFHGAWDADFWYRQSWARFAADNCKDMNAARLLWKEIMHEAGGTNPTLWLDYVWLERQHGDFQHVCSIYQQAANSLAEHHAALFAEWLQYVNEKGTLDDVLSTMHRIERHQMRLKEIHSKGKLQRKKQQQTAKKRAEQEEEEEGEKLLNSAMQRDGVSVKPYVSVGEKASSKDHFKKDSLGTVEISTAVGREDAVQVDADGFLIPPVPKKTKTAEFHAKQAEVVEQSTLETTNDKSTKHANTVFVSNLDFALSKERLKDTMAEAGEVVDVRMIMLRPNRSKGYAYVDYKDEASVKKALKMDRRCIDGRPMYVSVCRGDVETGQQSDKPNSGFQYSVGLEKNKLFVKNIPTFATENEVETLFRQYGDLRSVRLVLHKSGRSKGLAYVEFDNEEAADRARLEQNGAHFLGKRLSVEFSNPPPRQDRSSSTFARKLQNPYSGGPSRPADVARSAPRLRLVPRALSTSQKLMDKDNSMLLSLSPPASKEEEELIAPFKYICSIPGKQIRVKLVCGFNLWLNVDNEIVNAISEIVEMLHNASLMIDDIEDSSELRRGMPVTHRIYGLPTTLNTANYIYFVALSKTVQLRHGDAVKVFTESLLDLHRGQGMEIYWRDAVICPTEAKYLDMVIKKTGGLFRLGVNMLQLFSTNKTDYNQLLNDMATYFQIRDDYMNLVAGELKGFAEDLTEGKFSFPIIHALQSNPENDQILKILRQRTNSVELKKHCINILSNLGSLNYTKQRLNELSNK
;
A
#
# COMPACT_ATOMS: atom_id res chain seq x y z
N MET A 1 69.27 42.49 -8.89
CA MET A 1 69.09 42.90 -7.48
C MET A 1 68.90 41.60 -6.72
N ASN A 2 69.92 40.92 -6.18
CA ASN A 2 71.24 41.38 -5.71
C ASN A 2 71.13 42.57 -4.74
N GLN A 3 70.68 42.29 -3.51
CA GLN A 3 71.28 42.71 -2.23
C GLN A 3 70.30 42.38 -1.08
N SER A 4 70.27 41.11 -0.66
CA SER A 4 69.58 40.62 0.56
C SER A 4 69.87 39.12 0.80
N ALA A 5 71.08 38.64 0.48
CA ALA A 5 71.40 37.21 0.39
C ALA A 5 72.62 36.79 1.23
N GLU A 6 73.15 37.69 2.05
CA GLU A 6 74.38 37.50 2.84
C GLU A 6 74.16 37.78 4.35
N ASP A 7 72.98 38.28 4.75
CA ASP A 7 72.61 38.61 6.15
C ASP A 7 71.80 37.51 6.87
N MET A 8 71.77 36.28 6.32
CA MET A 8 70.94 35.16 6.81
C MET A 8 71.73 33.86 7.05
N GLU A 9 73.06 33.93 7.10
CA GLU A 9 73.95 32.76 7.31
C GLU A 9 74.62 32.73 8.70
N GLU A 10 74.41 33.74 9.57
CA GLU A 10 75.09 33.88 10.87
C GLU A 10 74.12 33.91 12.08
N LEU A 11 72.96 33.25 11.95
CA LEU A 11 72.05 32.92 13.07
C LEU A 11 71.70 31.41 13.12
N GLY A 12 72.63 30.57 12.63
CA GLY A 12 72.45 29.11 12.54
C GLY A 12 72.86 28.31 13.78
N GLU A 13 73.42 28.93 14.83
CA GLU A 13 74.02 28.23 15.99
C GLU A 13 73.58 28.75 17.37
N GLU A 14 72.29 29.08 17.59
CA GLU A 14 71.78 29.27 18.97
C GLU A 14 70.25 29.05 19.13
N LEU A 15 69.71 27.91 18.67
CA LEU A 15 68.34 27.48 19.04
C LEU A 15 68.07 25.95 18.99
N ASN A 16 69.11 25.11 18.95
CA ASN A 16 68.98 23.68 19.28
C ASN A 16 68.93 23.54 20.81
N ASP A 17 67.72 23.53 21.39
CA ASP A 17 67.33 22.81 22.63
C ASP A 17 65.94 23.29 23.12
N MET A 18 64.88 22.80 22.49
CA MET A 18 63.53 22.73 23.09
C MET A 18 62.83 21.45 22.63
N ASP A 19 62.92 20.39 23.43
CA ASP A 19 62.13 19.17 23.28
C ASP A 19 60.62 19.49 23.41
N PHE A 20 59.94 19.67 22.28
CA PHE A 20 58.49 19.91 22.24
C PHE A 20 57.72 18.98 21.29
N ASP A 21 58.36 18.44 20.24
CA ASP A 21 57.72 17.49 19.31
C ASP A 21 57.47 16.11 19.95
N SER A 22 58.42 15.57 20.72
CA SER A 22 58.36 14.19 21.22
C SER A 22 57.15 13.90 22.11
N HIS A 23 56.64 14.90 22.85
CA HIS A 23 55.43 14.77 23.65
C HIS A 23 54.13 14.87 22.85
N LEU A 24 54.16 15.46 21.65
CA LEU A 24 53.01 15.48 20.73
C LEU A 24 52.87 14.15 19.99
N ASP A 25 53.99 13.56 19.58
CA ASP A 25 54.02 12.22 18.98
C ASP A 25 53.54 11.15 19.98
N ASP A 26 54.05 11.14 21.23
CA ASP A 26 53.61 10.23 22.30
C ASP A 26 52.09 10.31 22.56
N GLU A 27 51.49 11.51 22.55
CA GLU A 27 50.06 11.70 22.78
C GLU A 27 49.22 11.26 21.56
N LEU A 28 49.71 11.52 20.34
CA LEU A 28 49.06 11.09 19.10
C LEU A 28 49.06 9.56 18.94
N ASP A 29 50.16 8.88 19.28
CA ASP A 29 50.26 7.42 19.20
C ASP A 29 49.39 6.72 20.27
N ALA A 30 49.26 7.33 21.46
CA ALA A 30 48.30 6.91 22.47
C ALA A 30 46.85 7.09 22.00
N GLN A 31 46.54 8.21 21.33
CA GLN A 31 45.22 8.46 20.74
C GLN A 31 44.91 7.47 19.61
N LEU A 32 45.84 7.20 18.71
CA LEU A 32 45.69 6.19 17.65
C LEU A 32 45.44 4.80 18.22
N THR A 33 46.22 4.40 19.23
CA THR A 33 46.07 3.10 19.90
C THR A 33 44.68 2.94 20.54
N ASN A 34 44.16 4.00 21.17
CA ASN A 34 42.81 4.03 21.72
C ASN A 34 41.74 3.93 20.62
N LEU A 35 41.84 4.74 19.56
CA LEU A 35 40.89 4.73 18.44
C LEU A 35 40.87 3.39 17.69
N ARG A 36 42.02 2.74 17.48
CA ARG A 36 42.13 1.38 16.94
C ARG A 36 41.34 0.37 17.79
N GLN A 37 41.46 0.43 19.12
CA GLN A 37 40.67 -0.44 20.02
C GLN A 37 39.17 -0.11 19.97
N MET A 38 38.80 1.18 19.94
CA MET A 38 37.39 1.59 19.85
C MET A 38 36.71 1.13 18.54
N VAL A 39 37.45 1.01 17.44
CA VAL A 39 36.96 0.41 16.19
C VAL A 39 36.69 -1.09 16.34
N ILE A 40 37.56 -1.82 17.05
CA ILE A 40 37.39 -3.26 17.34
C ILE A 40 36.19 -3.48 18.27
N ASP A 41 36.03 -2.67 19.30
CA ASP A 41 34.96 -2.79 20.30
C ASP A 41 33.59 -2.37 19.74
N ASN A 42 33.55 -1.46 18.76
CA ASN A 42 32.32 -0.97 18.15
C ASN A 42 32.45 -0.73 16.63
N PRO A 43 32.50 -1.81 15.82
CA PRO A 43 32.65 -1.74 14.36
C PRO A 43 31.41 -1.17 13.64
N THR A 44 30.40 -0.69 14.38
CA THR A 44 29.20 -0.02 13.84
C THR A 44 29.22 1.50 13.97
N SER A 45 30.27 2.09 14.56
CA SER A 45 30.32 3.54 14.86
C SER A 45 31.06 4.34 13.79
N PHE A 46 30.32 5.00 12.90
CA PHE A 46 30.87 5.88 11.87
C PHE A 46 31.80 6.97 12.44
N SER A 47 31.48 7.54 13.61
CA SER A 47 32.31 8.59 14.22
C SER A 47 33.72 8.10 14.54
N VAL A 48 33.85 6.92 15.16
CA VAL A 48 35.15 6.37 15.57
C VAL A 48 36.04 6.09 14.36
N TYR A 49 35.46 5.61 13.25
CA TYR A 49 36.19 5.49 11.98
C TYR A 49 36.62 6.86 11.43
N ASN A 50 35.76 7.87 11.49
CA ASN A 50 36.09 9.24 11.07
C ASN A 50 37.21 9.86 11.92
N ASP A 51 37.13 9.69 13.24
CA ASP A 51 38.09 10.22 14.21
C ASP A 51 39.46 9.53 14.03
N LEU A 52 39.47 8.21 13.77
CA LEU A 52 40.67 7.46 13.39
C LEU A 52 41.25 7.92 12.03
N VAL A 53 40.40 8.17 11.03
CA VAL A 53 40.83 8.70 9.72
C VAL A 53 41.50 10.07 9.85
N GLN A 54 40.99 10.97 10.69
CA GLN A 54 41.63 12.26 10.91
C GLN A 54 42.94 12.12 11.72
N ALA A 55 42.98 11.27 12.75
CA ALA A 55 44.22 11.00 13.49
C ALA A 55 45.33 10.40 12.61
N LEU A 56 45.01 9.41 11.77
CA LEU A 56 45.96 8.81 10.81
C LEU A 56 46.42 9.80 9.74
N LYS A 57 45.57 10.76 9.35
CA LYS A 57 45.92 11.85 8.44
C LYS A 57 46.88 12.84 9.10
N CYS A 58 46.72 13.16 10.38
CA CYS A 58 47.68 13.96 11.15
C CYS A 58 49.03 13.25 11.33
N ALA A 59 49.02 11.94 11.61
CA ALA A 59 50.23 11.13 11.79
C ALA A 59 50.98 10.81 10.48
N GLY A 60 50.40 11.11 9.31
CA GLY A 60 51.00 10.78 8.01
C GLY A 60 50.99 9.29 7.65
N GLU A 61 50.21 8.46 8.35
CA GLU A 61 50.17 7.00 8.17
C GLU A 61 49.34 6.57 6.95
N LEU A 62 49.85 6.90 5.75
CA LEU A 62 49.13 6.80 4.47
C LEU A 62 48.63 5.38 4.11
N ILE A 63 49.29 4.34 4.62
CA ILE A 63 48.89 2.95 4.35
C ILE A 63 47.65 2.59 5.17
N GLU A 64 47.72 2.76 6.49
CA GLU A 64 46.59 2.50 7.40
C GLU A 64 45.42 3.45 7.12
N LEU A 65 45.69 4.73 6.79
CA LEU A 65 44.67 5.69 6.36
C LEU A 65 43.85 5.18 5.15
N ARG A 66 44.54 4.65 4.14
CA ARG A 66 43.90 4.06 2.95
C ARG A 66 43.13 2.78 3.28
N GLU A 67 43.61 1.95 4.20
CA GLU A 67 42.91 0.72 4.60
C GLU A 67 41.69 1.01 5.48
N THR A 68 41.80 1.91 6.46
CA THR A 68 40.67 2.39 7.27
C THR A 68 39.59 3.03 6.39
N ARG A 69 39.94 3.89 5.43
CA ARG A 69 38.97 4.48 4.49
C ARG A 69 38.31 3.44 3.59
N ARG A 70 39.05 2.43 3.10
CA ARG A 70 38.47 1.29 2.35
C ARG A 70 37.48 0.49 3.20
N GLU A 71 37.81 0.17 4.45
CA GLU A 71 36.91 -0.59 5.32
C GLU A 71 35.69 0.23 5.75
N MET A 72 35.87 1.53 6.04
CA MET A 72 34.80 2.49 6.28
C MET A 72 33.82 2.54 5.10
N SER A 73 34.30 2.60 3.84
CA SER A 73 33.45 2.56 2.64
C SER A 73 32.74 1.22 2.42
N ARG A 74 33.24 0.10 2.95
CA ARG A 74 32.51 -1.18 2.94
C ARG A 74 31.38 -1.20 3.96
N ARG A 75 31.65 -0.74 5.19
CA ARG A 75 30.69 -0.82 6.32
C ARG A 75 29.59 0.24 6.24
N PHE A 76 29.91 1.45 5.77
CA PHE A 76 29.01 2.60 5.75
C PHE A 76 28.87 3.15 4.33
N VAL A 77 27.71 3.77 4.04
CA VAL A 77 27.53 4.61 2.84
C VAL A 77 28.17 5.97 3.14
N LEU A 78 29.22 6.36 2.41
CA LEU A 78 29.92 7.62 2.70
C LEU A 78 29.25 8.78 1.96
N LEU A 79 29.09 9.91 2.65
CA LEU A 79 28.48 11.11 2.07
C LEU A 79 29.37 11.69 0.95
N PRO A 80 28.80 12.41 -0.04
CA PRO A 80 29.56 12.99 -1.15
C PRO A 80 30.76 13.83 -0.73
N ASN A 81 30.67 14.62 0.35
CA ASN A 81 31.78 15.42 0.84
C ASN A 81 32.94 14.56 1.40
N VAL A 82 32.64 13.39 1.98
CA VAL A 82 33.65 12.45 2.50
C VAL A 82 34.34 11.71 1.34
N TRP A 83 33.59 11.35 0.30
CA TRP A 83 34.16 10.84 -0.95
C TRP A 83 35.06 11.88 -1.62
N LEU A 84 34.64 13.15 -1.69
CA LEU A 84 35.41 14.24 -2.29
C LEU A 84 36.67 14.59 -1.48
N GLU A 85 36.63 14.57 -0.14
CA GLU A 85 37.82 14.74 0.70
C GLU A 85 38.86 13.64 0.42
N TRP A 86 38.44 12.37 0.40
CA TRP A 86 39.36 11.27 0.10
C TRP A 86 39.90 11.33 -1.34
N ILE A 87 39.06 11.67 -2.32
CA ILE A 87 39.50 11.85 -3.72
C ILE A 87 40.50 13.02 -3.85
N GLY A 88 40.30 14.11 -3.11
CA GLY A 88 41.26 15.23 -3.04
C GLY A 88 42.62 14.78 -2.51
N ASP A 89 42.64 14.10 -1.36
CA ASP A 89 43.88 13.58 -0.78
C ASP A 89 44.61 12.62 -1.74
N GLU A 90 43.88 11.76 -2.46
CA GLU A 90 44.47 10.81 -3.42
C GLU A 90 45.00 11.52 -4.68
N LEU A 91 44.39 12.63 -5.11
CA LEU A 91 44.91 13.48 -6.18
C LEU A 91 46.19 14.21 -5.77
N GLU A 92 46.27 14.72 -4.54
CA GLU A 92 47.49 15.32 -3.97
C GLU A 92 48.64 14.29 -3.84
N LEU A 93 48.30 13.04 -3.51
CA LEU A 93 49.24 11.91 -3.49
C LEU A 93 49.62 11.36 -4.89
N GLY A 94 49.09 11.94 -5.97
CA GLY A 94 49.41 11.54 -7.35
C GLY A 94 48.88 10.17 -7.76
N THR A 95 47.80 9.68 -7.14
CA THR A 95 47.17 8.39 -7.47
C THR A 95 46.67 8.39 -8.93
N PRO A 96 46.83 7.28 -9.69
CA PRO A 96 46.47 7.22 -11.10
C PRO A 96 45.02 7.58 -11.39
N THR A 97 44.78 8.32 -12.48
CA THR A 97 43.44 8.81 -12.86
C THR A 97 42.39 7.70 -12.98
N ALA A 98 42.79 6.49 -13.41
CA ALA A 98 41.90 5.33 -13.48
C ALA A 98 41.38 4.88 -12.09
N ASP A 99 42.23 4.94 -11.06
CA ASP A 99 41.85 4.59 -9.69
C ASP A 99 40.95 5.68 -9.08
N ILE A 100 41.27 6.97 -9.34
CA ILE A 100 40.41 8.10 -8.95
C ILE A 100 39.01 7.99 -9.58
N LEU A 101 38.93 7.66 -10.87
CA LEU A 101 37.65 7.43 -11.55
C LEU A 101 36.90 6.23 -10.96
N SER A 102 37.59 5.18 -10.51
CA SER A 102 36.98 4.06 -9.79
C SER A 102 36.43 4.46 -8.41
N MET A 103 37.11 5.40 -7.71
CA MET A 103 36.61 5.97 -6.46
C MET A 103 35.34 6.81 -6.68
N PHE A 104 35.30 7.65 -7.72
CA PHE A 104 34.07 8.36 -8.12
C PHE A 104 32.94 7.39 -8.45
N GLU A 105 33.19 6.34 -9.24
CA GLU A 105 32.17 5.30 -9.50
C GLU A 105 31.68 4.61 -8.22
N GLN A 106 32.53 4.47 -7.20
CA GLN A 106 32.13 3.91 -5.91
C GLN A 106 31.27 4.89 -5.09
N GLY A 107 31.60 6.19 -5.09
CA GLY A 107 30.77 7.23 -4.48
C GLY A 107 29.42 7.41 -5.18
N LEU A 108 29.38 7.26 -6.51
CA LEU A 108 28.16 7.29 -7.31
C LEU A 108 27.29 6.04 -7.12
N LYS A 109 27.87 4.88 -6.77
CA LYS A 109 27.09 3.72 -6.31
C LYS A 109 26.44 3.99 -4.96
N ASP A 110 27.09 4.74 -4.06
CA ASP A 110 26.58 5.11 -2.73
C ASP A 110 25.45 6.15 -2.77
N PHE A 111 25.65 7.24 -3.52
CA PHE A 111 24.70 8.34 -3.68
C PHE A 111 24.52 8.74 -5.16
N PRO A 112 23.80 7.95 -5.97
CA PRO A 112 23.64 8.20 -7.41
C PRO A 112 22.91 9.52 -7.73
N ALA A 113 22.12 10.07 -6.80
CA ALA A 113 21.48 11.38 -6.95
C ALA A 113 22.40 12.57 -6.61
N SER A 114 23.68 12.36 -6.29
CA SER A 114 24.62 13.45 -6.02
C SER A 114 25.10 14.11 -7.32
N LEU A 115 24.51 15.25 -7.69
CA LEU A 115 24.98 16.04 -8.82
C LEU A 115 26.46 16.41 -8.68
N HIS A 116 26.93 16.75 -7.47
CA HIS A 116 28.31 17.18 -7.26
C HIS A 116 29.34 16.07 -7.58
N LEU A 117 29.06 14.82 -7.22
CA LEU A 117 29.92 13.69 -7.62
C LEU A 117 29.90 13.47 -9.14
N TRP A 118 28.73 13.60 -9.78
CA TRP A 118 28.63 13.49 -11.25
C TRP A 118 29.42 14.58 -11.97
N MET A 119 29.33 15.83 -11.52
CA MET A 119 30.05 16.95 -12.15
C MET A 119 31.56 16.77 -12.07
N GLU A 120 32.12 16.47 -10.89
CA GLU A 120 33.57 16.27 -10.76
C GLU A 120 34.07 15.02 -11.49
N TYR A 121 33.32 13.91 -11.44
CA TYR A 121 33.60 12.70 -12.21
C TYR A 121 33.67 12.98 -13.71
N LEU A 122 32.67 13.67 -14.26
CA LEU A 122 32.57 13.97 -15.68
C LEU A 122 33.62 15.01 -16.11
N ASN A 123 33.90 16.03 -15.29
CA ASN A 123 34.99 16.97 -15.54
C ASN A 123 36.33 16.25 -15.70
N LEU A 124 36.66 15.34 -14.77
CA LEU A 124 37.89 14.55 -14.83
C LEU A 124 37.90 13.59 -16.03
N TYR A 125 36.83 12.83 -16.23
CA TYR A 125 36.72 11.83 -17.30
C TYR A 125 36.79 12.44 -18.71
N CYS A 126 36.28 13.67 -18.89
CA CYS A 126 36.36 14.41 -20.14
C CYS A 126 37.83 14.70 -20.58
N THR A 127 38.78 14.70 -19.64
CA THR A 127 40.22 14.86 -19.95
C THR A 127 40.92 13.55 -20.34
N ALA A 128 40.27 12.40 -20.13
CA ALA A 128 40.91 11.07 -20.19
C ALA A 128 40.33 10.11 -21.26
N SER A 129 39.09 10.32 -21.71
CA SER A 129 38.31 9.34 -22.50
C SER A 129 37.90 9.81 -23.91
N GLN A 130 37.43 8.87 -24.73
CA GLN A 130 36.93 9.16 -26.08
C GLN A 130 35.51 9.78 -26.07
N PRO A 131 35.13 10.60 -27.06
CA PRO A 131 33.84 11.31 -27.05
C PRO A 131 32.60 10.42 -26.89
N ASP A 132 32.57 9.24 -27.50
CA ASP A 132 31.40 8.34 -27.39
C ASP A 132 31.32 7.62 -26.05
N GLU A 133 32.47 7.41 -25.40
CA GLU A 133 32.53 6.91 -24.01
C GLU A 133 32.01 8.00 -23.05
N MET A 134 32.43 9.25 -23.25
CA MET A 134 31.95 10.42 -22.49
C MET A 134 30.43 10.60 -22.65
N ARG A 135 29.88 10.49 -23.88
CA ARG A 135 28.42 10.46 -24.10
C ARG A 135 27.73 9.40 -23.25
N SER A 136 28.28 8.17 -23.20
CA SER A 136 27.72 7.09 -22.38
C SER A 136 27.70 7.43 -20.89
N ARG A 137 28.74 8.08 -20.35
CA ARG A 137 28.78 8.53 -18.94
C ARG A 137 27.85 9.70 -18.66
N ILE A 138 27.70 10.64 -19.59
CA ILE A 138 26.72 11.72 -19.48
C ILE A 138 25.29 11.14 -19.45
N GLU A 139 24.97 10.16 -20.30
CA GLU A 139 23.64 9.50 -20.28
C GLU A 139 23.38 8.72 -18.96
N GLN A 140 24.41 8.13 -18.35
CA GLN A 140 24.30 7.55 -16.99
C GLN A 140 23.96 8.65 -15.96
N ALA A 141 24.60 9.82 -16.03
CA ALA A 141 24.29 10.95 -15.16
C ALA A 141 22.88 11.52 -15.41
N ILE A 142 22.47 11.68 -16.67
CA ILE A 142 21.10 12.10 -17.04
C ILE A 142 20.06 11.10 -16.52
N THR A 143 20.35 9.81 -16.53
CA THR A 143 19.48 8.77 -15.96
C THR A 143 19.35 8.89 -14.43
N ALA A 144 20.44 9.26 -13.74
CA ALA A 144 20.49 9.32 -12.27
C ALA A 144 20.01 10.66 -11.66
N VAL A 145 20.33 11.80 -12.30
CA VAL A 145 20.02 13.16 -11.81
C VAL A 145 19.28 14.04 -12.82
N GLY A 146 19.14 13.65 -14.10
CA GLY A 146 18.50 14.49 -15.14
C GLY A 146 17.01 14.76 -14.95
N LEU A 147 16.33 14.06 -14.03
CA LEU A 147 14.94 14.32 -13.60
C LEU A 147 14.83 15.04 -12.24
N ASN A 148 15.95 15.46 -11.65
CA ASN A 148 15.98 16.19 -10.38
C ASN A 148 15.52 17.65 -10.60
N VAL A 149 14.25 17.93 -10.30
CA VAL A 149 13.59 19.24 -10.56
C VAL A 149 14.41 20.44 -10.10
N ALA A 150 15.12 20.34 -8.96
CA ALA A 150 15.88 21.44 -8.37
C ALA A 150 17.22 21.72 -9.07
N GLU A 151 17.91 20.70 -9.59
CA GLU A 151 19.34 20.76 -9.94
C GLU A 151 19.65 20.27 -11.37
N ALA A 152 18.69 19.64 -12.06
CA ALA A 152 18.93 19.00 -13.36
C ALA A 152 19.40 19.97 -14.46
N SER A 153 19.08 21.26 -14.36
CA SER A 153 19.57 22.28 -15.30
C SER A 153 21.09 22.25 -15.48
N THR A 154 21.84 21.95 -14.42
CA THR A 154 23.31 21.93 -14.46
C THR A 154 23.87 20.71 -15.20
N ILE A 155 23.30 19.52 -15.00
CA ILE A 155 23.75 18.32 -15.73
C ILE A 155 23.32 18.39 -17.21
N TRP A 156 22.14 18.95 -17.50
CA TRP A 156 21.73 19.23 -18.88
C TRP A 156 22.63 20.31 -19.52
N GLN A 157 23.04 21.35 -18.79
CA GLN A 157 23.99 22.36 -19.28
C GLN A 157 25.31 21.72 -19.73
N MET A 158 25.94 20.93 -18.88
CA MET A 158 27.20 20.26 -19.22
C MET A 158 27.05 19.33 -20.44
N TYR A 159 25.91 18.65 -20.63
CA TYR A 159 25.67 17.87 -21.85
C TYR A 159 25.51 18.77 -23.11
N ARG A 160 24.81 19.91 -22.99
CA ARG A 160 24.73 20.91 -24.07
C ARG A 160 26.12 21.45 -24.43
N ASP A 161 26.90 21.86 -23.44
CA ASP A 161 28.25 22.39 -23.62
C ASP A 161 29.21 21.36 -24.25
N PHE A 162 29.11 20.09 -23.84
CA PHE A 162 29.89 18.99 -24.44
C PHE A 162 29.54 18.78 -25.93
N GLU A 163 28.27 18.63 -26.30
CA GLU A 163 27.90 18.42 -27.70
C GLU A 163 28.16 19.66 -28.56
N MET A 164 28.10 20.87 -27.98
CA MET A 164 28.54 22.10 -28.63
C MET A 164 30.05 22.10 -28.88
N ALA A 165 30.87 21.70 -27.91
CA ALA A 165 32.33 21.60 -28.06
C ALA A 165 32.76 20.50 -29.06
N MET A 166 31.97 19.43 -29.19
CA MET A 166 32.17 18.36 -30.18
C MET A 166 31.67 18.72 -31.59
N THR A 167 30.92 19.82 -31.75
CA THR A 167 30.44 20.28 -33.06
C THR A 167 31.58 20.99 -33.82
N PRO A 168 31.95 20.57 -35.05
CA PRO A 168 33.10 21.14 -35.76
C PRO A 168 32.99 22.65 -36.01
N LEU A 169 33.99 23.41 -35.57
CA LEU A 169 34.15 24.82 -35.95
C LEU A 169 34.46 24.92 -37.46
N HIS A 170 33.61 25.68 -38.16
CA HIS A 170 33.52 25.79 -39.61
C HIS A 170 34.87 26.10 -40.30
N GLN A 171 35.48 25.10 -40.95
CA GLN A 171 36.58 25.35 -41.89
C GLN A 171 36.00 25.90 -43.21
N PRO A 172 36.47 27.07 -43.69
CA PRO A 172 35.81 27.81 -44.78
C PRO A 172 36.11 27.27 -46.19
N ASN A 173 36.32 25.96 -46.36
CA ASN A 173 36.62 25.34 -47.65
C ASN A 173 36.13 23.88 -47.78
N GLY A 174 35.00 23.67 -48.47
CA GLY A 174 35.02 22.73 -49.58
C GLY A 174 34.50 21.29 -49.41
N SER A 175 33.42 21.03 -48.68
CA SER A 175 32.53 19.89 -48.99
C SER A 175 31.08 20.19 -48.62
N SER A 176 30.12 19.60 -49.35
CA SER A 176 28.69 19.95 -49.26
C SER A 176 27.93 19.04 -48.31
N SER A 177 28.13 19.23 -46.99
CA SER A 177 27.16 18.87 -45.96
C SER A 177 26.05 19.93 -45.86
N SER A 178 24.86 19.54 -45.40
CA SER A 178 23.76 20.46 -45.11
C SER A 178 23.98 21.09 -43.72
N PRO A 179 23.91 22.43 -43.55
CA PRO A 179 24.06 23.08 -42.24
C PRO A 179 23.02 22.70 -41.17
N SER A 180 21.99 21.92 -41.52
CA SER A 180 21.02 21.34 -40.59
C SER A 180 21.59 20.19 -39.77
N ASP A 181 22.50 19.41 -40.34
CA ASP A 181 22.80 18.07 -39.86
C ASP A 181 23.90 18.11 -38.78
N GLU A 182 24.86 19.02 -38.95
CA GLU A 182 25.95 19.31 -38.01
C GLU A 182 25.47 19.79 -36.63
N LYS A 183 24.25 20.35 -36.54
CA LYS A 183 23.64 20.80 -35.26
C LYS A 183 22.58 19.85 -34.71
N ALA A 184 22.27 18.75 -35.40
CA ALA A 184 21.12 17.89 -35.07
C ALA A 184 21.22 17.27 -33.66
N GLN A 185 22.43 16.84 -33.26
CA GLN A 185 22.68 16.23 -31.95
C GLN A 185 22.51 17.24 -30.79
N TYR A 186 23.12 18.41 -30.91
CA TYR A 186 23.00 19.50 -29.92
C TYR A 186 21.53 19.96 -29.75
N LEU A 187 20.79 20.10 -30.86
CA LEU A 187 19.35 20.40 -30.83
C LEU A 187 18.52 19.26 -30.21
N SER A 188 18.96 18.00 -30.34
CA SER A 188 18.30 16.84 -29.71
C SER A 188 18.38 16.89 -28.18
N VAL A 189 19.54 17.25 -27.62
CA VAL A 189 19.72 17.43 -26.17
C VAL A 189 18.78 18.51 -25.62
N PHE A 190 18.68 19.67 -26.30
CA PHE A 190 17.71 20.72 -25.95
C PHE A 190 16.27 20.18 -25.93
N ARG A 191 15.82 19.47 -26.97
CA ARG A 191 14.44 18.94 -27.04
C ARG A 191 14.14 17.94 -25.93
N ARG A 192 15.12 17.12 -25.55
CA ARG A 192 15.01 16.19 -24.42
C ARG A 192 14.88 16.94 -23.10
N GLN A 193 15.77 17.91 -22.85
CA GLN A 193 15.72 18.77 -21.66
C GLN A 193 14.38 19.50 -21.54
N LEU A 194 13.88 20.08 -22.64
CA LEU A 194 12.60 20.80 -22.70
C LEU A 194 11.37 19.91 -22.40
N SER A 195 11.53 18.58 -22.40
CA SER A 195 10.46 17.65 -21.99
C SER A 195 10.42 17.36 -20.48
N VAL A 196 11.40 17.86 -19.71
CA VAL A 196 11.57 17.55 -18.27
C VAL A 196 11.26 18.76 -17.40
N PRO A 197 10.42 18.63 -16.34
CA PRO A 197 10.21 19.71 -15.38
C PRO A 197 11.46 19.93 -14.51
N HIS A 198 12.16 21.05 -14.70
CA HIS A 198 13.27 21.49 -13.85
C HIS A 198 13.27 23.02 -13.71
N ILE A 199 13.88 23.58 -12.65
CA ILE A 199 13.78 25.03 -12.35
C ILE A 199 14.20 25.90 -13.55
N GLY A 200 15.40 25.68 -14.12
CA GLY A 200 15.92 26.43 -15.29
C GLY A 200 15.25 26.14 -16.65
N LEU A 201 14.01 25.65 -16.69
CA LEU A 201 13.33 25.20 -17.92
C LEU A 201 12.89 26.38 -18.81
N ARG A 202 12.64 27.56 -18.22
CA ARG A 202 12.15 28.75 -18.96
C ARG A 202 13.29 29.36 -19.77
N GLU A 203 14.45 29.46 -19.14
CA GLU A 203 15.73 29.94 -19.64
C GLU A 203 16.21 29.07 -20.81
N ALA A 204 16.22 27.74 -20.63
CA ALA A 204 16.58 26.79 -21.69
C ALA A 204 15.65 26.86 -22.93
N TYR A 205 14.40 27.31 -22.76
CA TYR A 205 13.47 27.53 -23.89
C TYR A 205 13.67 28.86 -24.60
N GLU A 206 14.28 29.85 -23.94
CA GLU A 206 14.67 31.11 -24.55
C GLU A 206 15.99 30.93 -25.33
N GLU A 207 16.99 30.27 -24.75
CA GLU A 207 18.21 29.83 -25.45
C GLU A 207 17.91 29.03 -26.73
N TYR A 208 16.99 28.05 -26.66
CA TYR A 208 16.62 27.22 -27.80
C TYR A 208 15.97 28.02 -28.94
N LYS A 209 15.21 29.09 -28.64
CA LYS A 209 14.64 29.98 -29.67
C LYS A 209 15.71 30.84 -30.32
N ASP A 210 16.61 31.41 -29.54
CA ASP A 210 17.69 32.27 -30.06
C ASP A 210 18.62 31.45 -30.96
N LEU A 211 18.93 30.20 -30.56
CA LEU A 211 19.70 29.24 -31.36
C LEU A 211 19.02 28.90 -32.71
N LEU A 212 17.69 28.91 -32.77
CA LEU A 212 16.92 28.68 -34.00
C LEU A 212 16.94 29.89 -34.97
N ASN A 213 17.52 31.03 -34.60
CA ASN A 213 17.75 32.19 -35.47
C ASN A 213 16.49 32.66 -36.25
N GLY A 214 15.32 32.59 -35.62
CA GLY A 214 14.04 33.01 -36.21
C GLY A 214 13.26 31.93 -36.96
N VAL A 215 13.73 30.67 -36.99
CA VAL A 215 12.91 29.52 -37.38
C VAL A 215 11.87 29.24 -36.29
N GLU A 216 10.61 28.97 -36.66
CA GLU A 216 9.56 28.60 -35.68
C GLU A 216 9.92 27.30 -34.94
N VAL A 217 9.72 27.31 -33.63
CA VAL A 217 9.81 26.10 -32.79
C VAL A 217 8.82 25.05 -33.28
N ASP A 218 9.26 23.80 -33.40
CA ASP A 218 8.39 22.71 -33.82
C ASP A 218 7.30 22.43 -32.77
N LYS A 219 6.10 22.07 -33.26
CA LYS A 219 4.90 21.93 -32.41
C LYS A 219 4.97 20.79 -31.40
N ALA A 220 5.88 19.83 -31.58
CA ALA A 220 6.10 18.75 -30.62
C ALA A 220 6.95 19.24 -29.44
N THR A 221 8.06 19.93 -29.71
CA THR A 221 8.90 20.57 -28.68
C THR A 221 8.14 21.65 -27.92
N GLU A 222 7.35 22.50 -28.59
CA GLU A 222 6.51 23.48 -27.87
C GLU A 222 5.45 22.81 -26.98
N PHE A 223 4.84 21.71 -27.44
CA PHE A 223 3.89 20.96 -26.61
C PHE A 223 4.59 20.30 -25.40
N ALA A 224 5.75 19.69 -25.61
CA ALA A 224 6.55 19.08 -24.54
C ALA A 224 6.95 20.13 -23.48
N TYR A 225 7.49 21.27 -23.91
CA TYR A 225 7.80 22.41 -23.03
C TYR A 225 6.58 22.88 -22.25
N ARG A 226 5.44 23.11 -22.91
CA ARG A 226 4.20 23.54 -22.23
C ARG A 226 3.66 22.51 -21.23
N SER A 227 3.90 21.21 -21.46
CA SER A 227 3.54 20.15 -20.51
C SER A 227 4.49 20.13 -19.31
N ALA A 228 5.81 20.12 -19.56
CA ALA A 228 6.83 20.16 -18.52
C ALA A 228 6.73 21.41 -17.63
N LEU A 229 6.43 22.57 -18.23
CA LEU A 229 6.22 23.83 -17.51
C LEU A 229 5.03 23.75 -16.53
N LYS A 230 3.93 23.13 -16.97
CA LYS A 230 2.74 22.93 -16.12
C LYS A 230 2.98 21.94 -14.98
N GLU A 231 3.84 20.95 -15.19
CA GLU A 231 4.29 20.07 -14.10
C GLU A 231 5.21 20.81 -13.14
N LEU A 232 6.20 21.55 -13.65
CA LEU A 232 7.10 22.39 -12.85
C LEU A 232 6.35 23.36 -11.93
N GLU A 233 5.32 24.05 -12.44
CA GLU A 233 4.51 25.01 -11.66
C GLU A 233 3.78 24.36 -10.46
N MET A 234 3.52 23.04 -10.49
CA MET A 234 3.04 22.30 -9.31
C MET A 234 4.19 21.93 -8.36
N LEU A 235 5.32 21.52 -8.92
CA LEU A 235 6.49 20.98 -8.21
C LEU A 235 7.30 22.08 -7.48
N GLU A 236 7.38 23.29 -8.03
CA GLU A 236 7.97 24.48 -7.41
C GLU A 236 7.46 24.73 -5.98
N SER A 237 6.21 24.38 -5.70
CA SER A 237 5.59 24.55 -4.37
C SER A 237 6.14 23.60 -3.29
N PHE A 238 6.75 22.48 -3.70
CA PHE A 238 7.46 21.55 -2.82
C PHE A 238 8.95 21.91 -2.71
N GLU A 239 9.58 22.32 -3.81
CA GLU A 239 10.99 22.72 -3.82
C GLU A 239 11.24 23.94 -2.90
N LYS A 240 10.41 24.99 -3.02
CA LYS A 240 10.48 26.17 -2.14
C LYS A 240 10.23 25.83 -0.67
N GLN A 241 9.55 24.72 -0.37
CA GLN A 241 9.36 24.21 1.00
C GLN A 241 10.52 23.33 1.52
N LEU A 242 11.40 22.83 0.66
CA LEU A 242 12.63 22.13 1.04
C LEU A 242 13.78 23.13 1.22
N GLU A 243 13.86 24.13 0.36
CA GLU A 243 14.82 25.24 0.42
C GLU A 243 14.63 26.05 1.71
N SER A 244 13.43 26.58 1.94
CA SER A 244 13.11 27.43 3.11
C SER A 244 13.06 26.71 4.47
N TYR A 245 13.23 25.39 4.51
CA TYR A 245 13.13 24.59 5.73
C TYR A 245 14.48 24.11 6.25
N SER A 246 14.87 24.65 7.40
CA SER A 246 16.13 24.37 8.12
C SER A 246 16.08 23.15 9.06
N GLY A 247 14.91 22.53 9.24
CA GLY A 247 14.75 21.34 10.08
C GLY A 247 14.93 20.02 9.30
N PRO A 248 14.75 18.86 9.96
CA PRO A 248 14.86 17.53 9.35
C PRO A 248 13.93 17.37 8.13
N ARG A 249 14.52 17.34 6.93
CA ARG A 249 13.80 17.40 5.65
C ARG A 249 12.95 16.17 5.33
N SER A 250 13.10 15.04 6.03
CA SER A 250 12.36 13.80 5.73
C SER A 250 10.84 13.96 5.81
N SER A 251 10.33 14.84 6.67
CA SER A 251 8.90 15.20 6.73
C SER A 251 8.40 15.92 5.47
N LYS A 252 9.22 16.81 4.90
CA LYS A 252 8.93 17.55 3.66
C LYS A 252 9.08 16.65 2.42
N PHE A 253 10.14 15.84 2.36
CA PHE A 253 10.30 14.82 1.33
C PHE A 253 9.16 13.81 1.35
N SER A 254 8.71 13.36 2.53
CA SER A 254 7.56 12.46 2.63
C SER A 254 6.30 13.06 1.98
N ALA A 255 5.99 14.33 2.26
CA ALA A 255 4.82 15.01 1.67
C ALA A 255 4.93 15.18 0.13
N TYR A 256 6.15 15.34 -0.39
CA TYR A 256 6.44 15.43 -1.83
C TYR A 256 6.34 14.05 -2.50
N ILE A 257 6.90 13.01 -1.88
CA ILE A 257 6.76 11.61 -2.30
C ILE A 257 5.27 11.20 -2.29
N ASP A 258 4.50 11.63 -1.28
CA ASP A 258 3.05 11.46 -1.23
C ASP A 258 2.30 12.16 -2.37
N PHE A 259 2.86 13.21 -2.99
CA PHE A 259 2.30 13.82 -4.20
C PHE A 259 2.66 13.02 -5.45
N GLU A 260 3.93 12.72 -5.68
CA GLU A 260 4.40 12.00 -6.89
C GLU A 260 3.87 10.56 -6.98
N MET A 261 3.72 9.86 -5.86
CA MET A 261 3.06 8.53 -5.82
C MET A 261 1.62 8.54 -6.37
N LYS A 262 0.97 9.71 -6.47
CA LYS A 262 -0.35 9.86 -7.10
C LYS A 262 -0.27 10.13 -8.61
N GLN A 263 0.82 10.74 -9.08
CA GLN A 263 1.03 11.13 -10.49
C GLN A 263 1.55 9.97 -11.36
N LYS A 264 2.05 8.89 -10.76
CA LYS A 264 2.51 7.67 -11.44
C LYS A 264 3.67 7.87 -12.45
N SER A 265 4.67 8.69 -12.12
CA SER A 265 5.95 8.73 -12.84
C SER A 265 7.02 7.94 -12.07
N PRO A 266 7.34 6.68 -12.43
CA PRO A 266 8.23 5.85 -11.62
C PRO A 266 9.67 6.37 -11.59
N ALA A 267 10.20 6.84 -12.71
CA ALA A 267 11.57 7.34 -12.80
C ALA A 267 11.77 8.63 -11.98
N ARG A 268 10.86 9.61 -12.09
CA ARG A 268 10.96 10.84 -11.28
C ARG A 268 10.73 10.58 -9.79
N LEU A 269 9.84 9.63 -9.46
CA LEU A 269 9.64 9.17 -8.08
C LEU A 269 10.89 8.45 -7.51
N GLN A 270 11.59 7.65 -8.32
CA GLN A 270 12.88 7.05 -7.93
C GLN A 270 13.92 8.13 -7.66
N VAL A 271 14.10 9.09 -8.57
CA VAL A 271 15.04 10.22 -8.38
C VAL A 271 14.66 11.05 -7.14
N LEU A 272 13.38 11.24 -6.84
CA LEU A 272 12.93 11.91 -5.62
C LEU A 272 13.23 11.10 -4.34
N PHE A 273 13.08 9.76 -4.36
CA PHE A 273 13.51 8.90 -3.25
C PHE A 273 15.02 8.98 -3.05
N GLU A 274 15.81 8.89 -4.11
CA GLU A 274 17.28 8.99 -4.07
C GLU A 274 17.74 10.37 -3.54
N ARG A 275 17.11 11.47 -3.99
CA ARG A 275 17.40 12.83 -3.47
C ARG A 275 16.94 13.01 -2.02
N ALA A 276 15.84 12.38 -1.61
CA ALA A 276 15.42 12.36 -0.20
C ALA A 276 16.44 11.62 0.68
N ILE A 277 16.96 10.48 0.18
CA ILE A 277 18.00 9.70 0.85
C ILE A 277 19.31 10.49 0.96
N LEU A 278 19.72 11.23 -0.06
CA LEU A 278 20.89 12.11 -0.01
C LEU A 278 20.87 13.10 1.18
N HIS A 279 19.70 13.58 1.59
CA HIS A 279 19.55 14.47 2.76
C HIS A 279 19.18 13.77 4.07
N CYS A 280 18.70 12.52 4.02
CA CYS A 280 18.10 11.81 5.16
C CYS A 280 18.52 10.33 5.20
N TYR A 281 19.77 10.04 4.87
CA TYR A 281 20.26 8.67 4.66
C TYR A 281 20.17 7.76 5.89
N THR A 282 20.05 8.29 7.11
CA THR A 282 19.87 7.50 8.33
C THR A 282 18.40 7.25 8.72
N ASP A 283 17.43 7.78 7.95
CA ASP A 283 15.99 7.62 8.23
C ASP A 283 15.48 6.24 7.77
N GLU A 284 15.41 5.30 8.71
CA GLU A 284 14.85 3.95 8.50
C GLU A 284 13.44 3.99 7.88
N THR A 285 12.61 4.98 8.22
CA THR A 285 11.23 5.04 7.73
C THR A 285 11.17 5.41 6.25
N LEU A 286 12.09 6.27 5.80
CA LEU A 286 12.27 6.62 4.39
C LEU A 286 12.81 5.43 3.59
N TRP A 287 13.81 4.71 4.11
CA TRP A 287 14.33 3.49 3.47
C TRP A 287 13.28 2.40 3.36
N LEU A 288 12.57 2.08 4.45
CA LEU A 288 11.47 1.11 4.41
C LEU A 288 10.38 1.54 3.41
N ARG A 289 10.08 2.84 3.28
CA ARG A 289 9.13 3.35 2.28
C ARG A 289 9.64 3.12 0.84
N TYR A 290 10.91 3.42 0.57
CA TYR A 290 11.52 3.23 -0.76
C TYR A 290 11.60 1.74 -1.15
N LEU A 291 12.09 0.88 -0.24
CA LEU A 291 12.26 -0.56 -0.47
C LEU A 291 10.92 -1.28 -0.68
N ASN A 292 9.85 -0.90 0.03
CA ASN A 292 8.51 -1.44 -0.22
C ASN A 292 7.97 -0.96 -1.57
N TRP A 293 8.14 0.33 -1.92
CA TRP A 293 7.74 0.84 -3.24
C TRP A 293 8.45 0.10 -4.38
N LEU A 294 9.77 -0.14 -4.27
CA LEU A 294 10.53 -0.96 -5.21
C LEU A 294 9.97 -2.38 -5.31
N ASN A 295 9.76 -3.07 -4.17
CA ASN A 295 9.22 -4.43 -4.13
C ASN A 295 7.87 -4.59 -4.85
N GLU A 296 7.04 -3.55 -4.83
CA GLU A 296 5.70 -3.49 -5.45
C GLU A 296 5.74 -3.04 -6.92
N ASN A 297 6.63 -2.11 -7.30
CA ASN A 297 6.56 -1.38 -8.57
C ASN A 297 7.73 -1.64 -9.53
N MET A 298 8.90 -2.05 -9.04
CA MET A 298 10.12 -2.28 -9.85
C MET A 298 10.84 -3.56 -9.45
N ASN A 299 10.55 -4.64 -10.17
CA ASN A 299 11.07 -5.99 -9.91
C ASN A 299 12.29 -6.32 -10.79
N LEU A 300 13.35 -5.51 -10.72
CA LEU A 300 14.59 -5.70 -11.49
C LEU A 300 15.79 -5.89 -10.55
N PRO A 301 16.54 -7.00 -10.60
CA PRO A 301 17.59 -7.30 -9.63
C PRO A 301 18.68 -6.22 -9.62
N ASP A 302 19.10 -5.78 -10.79
CA ASP A 302 20.22 -4.83 -10.98
C ASP A 302 19.91 -3.42 -10.46
N VAL A 303 18.62 -3.07 -10.33
CA VAL A 303 18.16 -1.81 -9.73
C VAL A 303 17.88 -1.99 -8.24
N THR A 304 17.22 -3.09 -7.86
CA THR A 304 16.68 -3.26 -6.51
C THR A 304 17.71 -3.79 -5.49
N LEU A 305 18.60 -4.70 -5.88
CA LEU A 305 19.59 -5.28 -4.95
C LEU A 305 20.65 -4.25 -4.47
N PRO A 306 21.20 -3.35 -5.30
CA PRO A 306 22.12 -2.31 -4.83
C PRO A 306 21.47 -1.36 -3.81
N VAL A 307 20.19 -1.03 -3.99
CA VAL A 307 19.44 -0.18 -3.05
C VAL A 307 19.27 -0.87 -1.69
N TYR A 308 18.99 -2.17 -1.65
CA TYR A 308 19.00 -2.93 -0.39
C TYR A 308 20.38 -2.93 0.29
N GLY A 309 21.46 -3.15 -0.47
CA GLY A 309 22.82 -3.12 0.07
C GLY A 309 23.19 -1.76 0.69
N ARG A 310 22.79 -0.66 0.05
CA ARG A 310 22.89 0.70 0.60
C ARG A 310 22.04 0.88 1.86
N ALA A 311 20.78 0.47 1.84
CA ALA A 311 19.88 0.60 2.99
C ALA A 311 20.44 -0.09 4.25
N VAL A 312 21.08 -1.25 4.07
CA VAL A 312 21.72 -2.02 5.14
C VAL A 312 23.01 -1.36 5.65
N ARG A 313 23.80 -0.71 4.79
CA ARG A 313 24.99 0.08 5.18
C ARG A 313 24.62 1.42 5.84
N SER A 314 23.48 2.01 5.48
CA SER A 314 23.00 3.29 6.05
C SER A 314 22.24 3.13 7.37
N CYS A 315 21.44 2.07 7.51
CA CYS A 315 20.65 1.78 8.71
C CYS A 315 21.02 0.41 9.31
N PRO A 316 22.29 0.17 9.69
CA PRO A 316 22.80 -1.17 10.01
C PRO A 316 22.08 -1.87 11.18
N ARG A 317 21.52 -1.10 12.12
CA ARG A 317 20.74 -1.61 13.25
C ARG A 317 19.27 -1.94 12.93
N SER A 318 18.77 -1.65 11.73
CA SER A 318 17.44 -2.11 11.32
C SER A 318 17.47 -3.60 10.94
N MET A 319 17.03 -4.45 11.86
CA MET A 319 16.77 -5.87 11.57
C MET A 319 15.79 -5.99 10.38
N LYS A 320 14.76 -5.14 10.33
CA LYS A 320 13.71 -5.22 9.29
C LYS A 320 14.22 -4.95 7.88
N ILE A 321 15.11 -3.97 7.69
CA ILE A 321 15.74 -3.71 6.38
C ILE A 321 16.60 -4.92 5.96
N ARG A 322 17.34 -5.53 6.89
CA ARG A 322 18.15 -6.75 6.62
C ARG A 322 17.30 -7.98 6.32
N GLN A 323 16.19 -8.17 7.03
CA GLN A 323 15.21 -9.23 6.75
C GLN A 323 14.62 -9.07 5.34
N MET A 324 14.26 -7.84 4.94
CA MET A 324 13.81 -7.57 3.58
C MET A 324 14.91 -7.80 2.53
N TYR A 325 16.18 -7.48 2.83
CA TYR A 325 17.30 -7.76 1.92
C TYR A 325 17.53 -9.27 1.73
N LEU A 326 17.58 -10.06 2.82
CA LEU A 326 17.68 -11.52 2.74
C LEU A 326 16.56 -12.12 1.89
N LEU A 327 15.32 -11.68 2.10
CA LEU A 327 14.16 -12.13 1.31
C LEU A 327 14.20 -11.64 -0.14
N ALA A 328 14.81 -10.47 -0.42
CA ALA A 328 15.04 -9.99 -1.78
C ALA A 328 16.10 -10.82 -2.51
N CYS A 329 17.21 -11.18 -1.86
CA CYS A 329 18.22 -12.08 -2.42
C CYS A 329 17.61 -13.43 -2.82
N GLU A 330 16.71 -14.00 -2.01
CA GLU A 330 15.96 -15.20 -2.35
C GLU A 330 14.96 -14.98 -3.50
N ARG A 331 14.20 -13.87 -3.49
CA ARG A 331 13.26 -13.48 -4.58
C ARG A 331 13.97 -13.39 -5.93
N PHE A 332 15.19 -12.84 -5.94
CA PHE A 332 16.02 -12.67 -7.13
C PHE A 332 16.98 -13.84 -7.41
N LYS A 333 16.91 -14.95 -6.64
CA LYS A 333 17.75 -16.14 -6.79
C LYS A 333 19.26 -15.86 -6.78
N CYS A 334 19.71 -15.03 -5.85
CA CYS A 334 21.14 -14.87 -5.56
C CYS A 334 21.74 -16.17 -5.03
N ASP A 335 23.01 -16.43 -5.35
CA ASP A 335 23.74 -17.59 -4.84
C ASP A 335 23.73 -17.67 -3.32
N TRP A 336 23.76 -18.90 -2.78
CA TRP A 336 23.79 -19.13 -1.34
C TRP A 336 24.99 -18.47 -0.65
N SER A 337 26.10 -18.26 -1.34
CA SER A 337 27.26 -17.51 -0.85
C SER A 337 26.92 -16.05 -0.50
N VAL A 338 26.13 -15.38 -1.33
CA VAL A 338 25.66 -14.00 -1.10
C VAL A 338 24.70 -13.96 0.08
N ILE A 339 23.73 -14.88 0.11
CA ILE A 339 22.74 -14.99 1.21
C ILE A 339 23.45 -15.29 2.54
N SER A 340 24.41 -16.22 2.54
CA SER A 340 25.20 -16.57 3.72
C SER A 340 26.06 -15.39 4.19
N LYS A 341 26.67 -14.62 3.28
CA LYS A 341 27.41 -13.42 3.65
C LYS A 341 26.49 -12.38 4.31
N VAL A 342 25.36 -12.04 3.70
CA VAL A 342 24.41 -11.06 4.28
C VAL A 342 23.91 -11.49 5.67
N MET A 343 23.82 -12.79 5.92
CA MET A 343 23.51 -13.33 7.26
C MET A 343 24.69 -13.16 8.24
N THR A 344 25.93 -13.45 7.83
CA THR A 344 27.15 -13.21 8.65
C THR A 344 27.33 -11.72 8.97
N ASP A 345 27.26 -10.85 7.95
CA ASP A 345 27.32 -9.39 8.05
C ASP A 345 26.19 -8.79 8.92
N ALA A 346 25.12 -9.56 9.18
CA ALA A 346 24.07 -9.21 10.14
C ALA A 346 24.35 -9.73 11.54
N LEU A 347 24.88 -10.96 11.67
CA LEU A 347 25.27 -11.51 12.96
C LEU A 347 26.45 -10.76 13.61
N GLU A 348 27.27 -10.00 12.88
CA GLU A 348 28.23 -9.05 13.49
C GLU A 348 27.57 -7.99 14.39
N ILE A 349 26.25 -7.77 14.28
CA ILE A 349 25.54 -6.70 14.98
C ILE A 349 24.72 -7.22 16.17
N SER A 350 24.76 -6.46 17.27
CA SER A 350 23.95 -6.69 18.46
C SER A 350 22.51 -6.17 18.27
N TYR A 351 21.58 -7.08 18.01
CA TYR A 351 20.14 -6.84 18.05
C TYR A 351 19.55 -7.20 19.42
N SER A 352 18.26 -6.91 19.65
CA SER A 352 17.54 -7.56 20.74
C SER A 352 17.42 -9.08 20.50
N GLN A 353 17.12 -9.81 21.57
CA GLN A 353 16.88 -11.26 21.50
C GLN A 353 15.79 -11.63 20.49
N LEU A 354 14.65 -10.91 20.51
CA LEU A 354 13.50 -11.18 19.65
C LEU A 354 13.86 -10.99 18.17
N GLU A 355 14.56 -9.92 17.85
CA GLU A 355 15.07 -9.63 16.50
C GLU A 355 16.12 -10.66 16.04
N THR A 356 16.97 -11.13 16.95
CA THR A 356 17.96 -12.20 16.66
C THR A 356 17.25 -13.51 16.34
N VAL A 357 16.20 -13.85 17.09
CA VAL A 357 15.32 -15.01 16.81
C VAL A 357 14.61 -14.85 15.46
N GLU A 358 14.04 -13.68 15.16
CA GLU A 358 13.40 -13.40 13.85
C GLU A 358 14.38 -13.57 12.67
N LEU A 359 15.60 -13.05 12.80
CA LEU A 359 16.65 -13.15 11.78
C LEU A 359 17.09 -14.61 11.56
N LEU A 360 17.39 -15.35 12.65
CA LEU A 360 17.76 -16.77 12.59
C LEU A 360 16.65 -17.62 11.96
N LEU A 361 15.40 -17.46 12.40
CA LEU A 361 14.26 -18.20 11.84
C LEU A 361 14.04 -17.85 10.36
N THR A 362 14.20 -16.57 9.97
CA THR A 362 14.12 -16.14 8.56
C THR A 362 15.12 -16.91 7.70
N HIS A 363 16.39 -16.97 8.13
CA HIS A 363 17.46 -17.64 7.41
C HIS A 363 17.29 -19.17 7.37
N ILE A 364 16.82 -19.80 8.45
CA ILE A 364 16.51 -21.25 8.49
C ILE A 364 15.38 -21.60 7.50
N TYR A 365 14.27 -20.85 7.52
CA TYR A 365 13.16 -21.09 6.57
C TYR A 365 13.55 -20.78 5.12
N GLN A 366 14.45 -19.82 4.89
CA GLN A 366 15.06 -19.54 3.60
C GLN A 366 15.95 -20.70 3.11
N ARG A 367 16.83 -21.24 3.97
CA ARG A 367 17.66 -22.43 3.67
C ARG A 367 16.80 -23.64 3.27
N LYS A 368 15.69 -23.85 3.97
CA LYS A 368 14.68 -24.87 3.61
C LYS A 368 14.09 -24.63 2.21
N ARG A 369 13.60 -23.42 1.91
CA ARG A 369 12.97 -23.09 0.62
C ARG A 369 13.96 -23.19 -0.55
N PHE A 370 15.18 -22.71 -0.37
CA PHE A 370 16.27 -22.79 -1.35
C PHE A 370 16.51 -24.25 -1.79
N ILE A 371 16.82 -25.15 -0.85
CA ILE A 371 17.14 -26.55 -1.17
C ILE A 371 15.90 -27.34 -1.63
N SER A 372 14.69 -26.97 -1.21
CA SER A 372 13.44 -27.53 -1.78
C SER A 372 13.21 -27.14 -3.24
N THR A 373 13.83 -26.06 -3.73
CA THR A 373 13.65 -25.55 -5.09
C THR A 373 14.75 -26.05 -6.03
N GLU A 374 15.99 -26.16 -5.56
CA GLU A 374 17.17 -26.46 -6.38
C GLU A 374 17.62 -27.93 -6.36
N GLY A 375 16.71 -28.85 -5.98
CA GLY A 375 16.97 -30.27 -5.73
C GLY A 375 17.52 -31.13 -6.90
N GLY A 376 17.91 -30.51 -8.01
CA GLY A 376 18.54 -31.17 -9.17
C GLY A 376 20.04 -30.88 -9.36
N GLN A 377 20.57 -29.71 -8.98
CA GLN A 377 21.92 -29.29 -9.39
C GLN A 377 22.92 -29.15 -8.23
N TYR A 378 22.63 -28.38 -7.17
CA TYR A 378 23.55 -28.24 -6.03
C TYR A 378 23.63 -29.46 -5.10
N SER A 379 23.07 -30.61 -5.52
CA SER A 379 23.08 -31.83 -4.72
C SER A 379 24.49 -32.37 -4.46
N GLU A 380 25.48 -32.10 -5.32
CA GLU A 380 26.84 -32.64 -5.16
C GLU A 380 27.70 -31.79 -4.23
N VAL A 381 27.66 -30.46 -4.33
CA VAL A 381 28.43 -29.55 -3.46
C VAL A 381 28.00 -29.70 -2.00
N ILE A 382 26.71 -29.85 -1.73
CA ILE A 382 26.19 -30.06 -0.37
C ILE A 382 26.50 -31.49 0.16
N LYS A 383 26.63 -32.50 -0.72
CA LYS A 383 27.12 -33.85 -0.34
C LYS A 383 28.63 -33.90 -0.08
N ALA A 384 29.41 -33.04 -0.73
CA ALA A 384 30.87 -33.08 -0.68
C ALA A 384 31.45 -32.54 0.64
N SER A 385 30.83 -31.52 1.23
CA SER A 385 31.44 -30.74 2.32
C SER A 385 30.92 -31.05 3.73
N VAL A 386 29.93 -31.94 3.90
CA VAL A 386 29.45 -32.39 5.22
C VAL A 386 29.19 -33.90 5.20
N CYS A 387 29.74 -34.62 6.18
CA CYS A 387 29.69 -36.09 6.23
C CYS A 387 28.26 -36.64 6.24
N PHE A 388 27.98 -37.58 5.31
CA PHE A 388 27.16 -38.80 5.46
C PHE A 388 25.73 -38.76 6.04
N PHE A 389 25.20 -37.59 6.42
CA PHE A 389 23.94 -37.47 7.15
C PHE A 389 22.78 -36.93 6.32
N SER A 390 21.56 -37.29 6.74
CA SER A 390 20.31 -37.02 6.02
C SER A 390 19.99 -35.51 5.92
N TRP A 391 19.13 -35.16 4.96
CA TRP A 391 18.40 -33.88 4.86
C TRP A 391 17.91 -33.35 6.22
N LYS A 392 17.43 -34.25 7.10
CA LYS A 392 16.98 -33.89 8.46
C LYS A 392 18.09 -33.23 9.29
N CYS A 393 19.30 -33.77 9.24
CA CYS A 393 20.43 -33.37 10.07
C CYS A 393 20.99 -32.01 9.65
N VAL A 394 20.98 -31.68 8.35
CA VAL A 394 21.39 -30.34 7.85
C VAL A 394 20.46 -29.23 8.37
N GLN A 395 19.17 -29.54 8.53
CA GLN A 395 18.18 -28.60 9.06
C GLN A 395 18.17 -28.56 10.60
N GLN A 396 18.35 -29.70 11.28
CA GLN A 396 18.54 -29.77 12.74
C GLN A 396 19.77 -28.98 13.16
N LYS A 397 20.91 -29.16 12.48
CA LYS A 397 22.12 -28.38 12.73
C LYS A 397 21.90 -26.87 12.58
N GLY A 398 21.08 -26.43 11.62
CA GLY A 398 20.73 -25.01 11.49
C GLY A 398 19.98 -24.42 12.69
N PHE A 399 19.30 -25.23 13.50
CA PHE A 399 18.74 -24.82 14.80
C PHE A 399 19.71 -24.99 15.97
N GLU A 400 20.62 -25.98 15.91
CA GLU A 400 21.69 -26.16 16.89
C GLU A 400 22.68 -24.99 16.85
N ASP A 401 23.21 -24.67 15.67
CA ASP A 401 24.09 -23.51 15.40
C ASP A 401 23.44 -22.19 15.91
N GLY A 402 22.14 -22.00 15.66
CA GLY A 402 21.40 -20.81 16.09
C GLY A 402 21.10 -20.78 17.59
N ALA A 403 20.88 -21.94 18.23
CA ALA A 403 20.76 -22.03 19.68
C ALA A 403 22.08 -21.75 20.40
N GLU A 404 23.22 -22.11 19.81
CA GLU A 404 24.55 -21.75 20.33
C GLU A 404 24.77 -20.23 20.25
N ILE A 405 24.50 -19.59 19.11
CA ILE A 405 24.58 -18.12 18.95
C ILE A 405 23.71 -17.38 19.98
N LEU A 406 22.50 -17.87 20.27
CA LEU A 406 21.62 -17.26 21.28
C LEU A 406 22.15 -17.44 22.71
N LYS A 407 22.73 -18.60 23.04
CA LYS A 407 23.32 -18.89 24.38
C LYS A 407 24.60 -18.10 24.62
N ASP A 408 25.42 -17.94 23.59
CA ASP A 408 26.61 -17.09 23.61
C ASP A 408 26.26 -15.63 23.95
N ARG A 409 25.24 -15.07 23.29
CA ARG A 409 24.89 -13.64 23.43
C ARG A 409 23.99 -13.29 24.60
N PHE A 410 23.10 -14.20 25.00
CA PHE A 410 22.03 -13.93 25.97
C PHE A 410 22.03 -14.90 27.18
N HIS A 411 22.99 -15.82 27.23
CA HIS A 411 23.29 -16.71 28.36
C HIS A 411 22.04 -17.42 28.92
N GLY A 412 21.76 -17.29 30.23
CA GLY A 412 20.63 -17.93 30.90
C GLY A 412 19.25 -17.46 30.45
N ALA A 413 19.16 -16.39 29.65
CA ALA A 413 17.91 -15.84 29.12
C ALA A 413 17.71 -16.11 27.62
N TRP A 414 18.52 -16.98 26.99
CA TRP A 414 18.64 -17.14 25.53
C TRP A 414 17.37 -17.41 24.71
N ASP A 415 16.33 -18.00 25.28
CA ASP A 415 15.03 -18.24 24.64
C ASP A 415 13.89 -17.99 25.65
N ALA A 416 13.73 -16.71 26.04
CA ALA A 416 12.93 -16.28 27.20
C ALA A 416 11.41 -16.46 26.99
N ASP A 417 10.91 -16.19 25.78
CA ASP A 417 9.52 -16.47 25.39
C ASP A 417 9.32 -17.92 24.89
N PHE A 418 10.37 -18.76 24.96
CA PHE A 418 10.45 -20.11 24.41
C PHE A 418 10.21 -20.21 22.88
N TRP A 419 10.12 -19.07 22.18
CA TRP A 419 9.66 -19.01 20.80
C TRP A 419 10.63 -19.68 19.82
N TYR A 420 11.94 -19.64 20.09
CA TYR A 420 12.93 -20.31 19.24
C TYR A 420 12.74 -21.83 19.31
N ARG A 421 12.70 -22.42 20.52
CA ARG A 421 12.47 -23.85 20.70
C ARG A 421 11.08 -24.30 20.30
N GLN A 422 10.03 -23.48 20.50
CA GLN A 422 8.70 -23.77 19.94
C GLN A 422 8.74 -23.87 18.40
N SER A 423 9.44 -22.95 17.73
CA SER A 423 9.55 -22.92 16.27
C SER A 423 10.38 -24.10 15.74
N TRP A 424 11.43 -24.49 16.47
CA TRP A 424 12.20 -25.71 16.22
C TRP A 424 11.33 -26.98 16.39
N ALA A 425 10.53 -27.07 17.46
CA ALA A 425 9.64 -28.20 17.70
C ALA A 425 8.57 -28.33 16.59
N ARG A 426 7.97 -27.21 16.18
CA ARG A 426 7.07 -27.15 15.00
C ARG A 426 7.81 -27.62 13.74
N PHE A 427 9.01 -27.11 13.45
CA PHE A 427 9.80 -27.56 12.28
C PHE A 427 10.12 -29.07 12.30
N ALA A 428 10.49 -29.62 13.46
CA ALA A 428 10.83 -31.03 13.62
C ALA A 428 9.63 -31.95 13.31
N ALA A 429 8.45 -31.62 13.83
CA ALA A 429 7.22 -32.35 13.56
C ALA A 429 6.71 -32.13 12.12
N ASP A 430 6.65 -30.86 11.67
CA ASP A 430 6.07 -30.48 10.37
C ASP A 430 6.93 -30.91 9.18
N ASN A 431 8.26 -30.79 9.28
CA ASN A 431 9.16 -30.89 8.12
C ASN A 431 10.18 -32.03 8.24
N CYS A 432 10.73 -32.29 9.43
CA CYS A 432 11.58 -33.47 9.63
C CYS A 432 10.75 -34.75 9.84
N LYS A 433 9.44 -34.64 10.10
CA LYS A 433 8.56 -35.74 10.53
C LYS A 433 9.17 -36.53 11.68
N ASP A 434 9.69 -35.81 12.67
CA ASP A 434 10.28 -36.35 13.89
C ASP A 434 9.53 -35.77 15.11
N MET A 435 8.47 -36.47 15.50
CA MET A 435 7.68 -36.09 16.66
C MET A 435 8.42 -36.35 17.98
N ASN A 436 9.45 -37.22 18.00
CA ASN A 436 10.21 -37.50 19.22
C ASN A 436 11.15 -36.33 19.54
N ALA A 437 11.84 -35.77 18.53
CA ALA A 437 12.59 -34.52 18.67
C ALA A 437 11.69 -33.35 19.12
N ALA A 438 10.49 -33.23 18.53
CA ALA A 438 9.52 -32.21 18.94
C ALA A 438 9.04 -32.36 20.39
N ARG A 439 8.74 -33.60 20.83
CA ARG A 439 8.35 -33.92 22.22
C ARG A 439 9.48 -33.67 23.22
N LEU A 440 10.75 -33.86 22.84
CA LEU A 440 11.90 -33.53 23.68
C LEU A 440 12.03 -32.02 23.91
N LEU A 441 11.99 -31.22 22.83
CA LEU A 441 12.02 -29.75 22.92
C LEU A 441 10.85 -29.21 23.76
N TRP A 442 9.63 -29.75 23.58
CA TRP A 442 8.49 -29.38 24.41
C TRP A 442 8.63 -29.78 25.89
N LYS A 443 9.30 -30.89 26.20
CA LYS A 443 9.60 -31.28 27.58
C LYS A 443 10.56 -30.29 28.26
N GLU A 444 11.55 -29.77 27.54
CA GLU A 444 12.46 -28.73 28.05
C GLU A 444 11.72 -27.42 28.30
N ILE A 445 10.95 -26.94 27.32
CA ILE A 445 10.09 -25.74 27.44
C ILE A 445 9.17 -25.84 28.66
N MET A 446 8.48 -26.98 28.83
CA MET A 446 7.55 -27.18 29.94
C MET A 446 8.23 -27.28 31.31
N HIS A 447 9.46 -27.78 31.36
CA HIS A 447 10.27 -27.82 32.57
C HIS A 447 10.72 -26.42 33.00
N GLU A 448 11.29 -25.64 32.08
CA GLU A 448 11.75 -24.27 32.35
C GLU A 448 10.59 -23.29 32.63
N ALA A 449 9.47 -23.40 31.92
CA ALA A 449 8.26 -22.61 32.18
C ALA A 449 7.44 -23.09 33.41
N GLY A 450 7.92 -24.13 34.12
CA GLY A 450 7.27 -24.72 35.29
C GLY A 450 5.86 -25.29 35.03
N GLY A 451 5.46 -25.50 33.77
CA GLY A 451 4.13 -25.97 33.37
C GLY A 451 2.96 -25.07 33.77
N THR A 452 3.19 -23.79 34.12
CA THR A 452 2.13 -22.91 34.66
C THR A 452 1.35 -22.13 33.60
N ASN A 453 1.94 -21.88 32.42
CA ASN A 453 1.32 -21.06 31.38
C ASN A 453 0.34 -21.88 30.50
N PRO A 454 -0.97 -21.54 30.45
CA PRO A 454 -1.93 -22.27 29.64
C PRO A 454 -1.75 -22.09 28.11
N THR A 455 -1.05 -21.05 27.62
CA THR A 455 -0.84 -20.89 26.18
C THR A 455 0.16 -21.91 25.66
N LEU A 456 1.27 -22.15 26.38
CA LEU A 456 2.23 -23.19 26.02
C LEU A 456 1.59 -24.58 25.99
N TRP A 457 0.63 -24.87 26.89
CA TRP A 457 -0.12 -26.13 26.85
C TRP A 457 -1.00 -26.24 25.60
N LEU A 458 -1.67 -25.15 25.19
CA LEU A 458 -2.45 -25.12 23.94
C LEU A 458 -1.55 -25.31 22.71
N ASP A 459 -0.41 -24.64 22.64
CA ASP A 459 0.55 -24.78 21.53
C ASP A 459 1.12 -26.21 21.41
N TYR A 460 1.48 -26.84 22.53
CA TYR A 460 1.97 -28.22 22.53
C TYR A 460 0.86 -29.22 22.15
N VAL A 461 -0.34 -29.08 22.76
CA VAL A 461 -1.52 -29.86 22.38
C VAL A 461 -1.82 -29.73 20.89
N TRP A 462 -1.76 -28.51 20.34
CA TRP A 462 -2.08 -28.28 18.93
C TRP A 462 -1.09 -28.98 18.01
N LEU A 463 0.22 -28.94 18.31
CA LEU A 463 1.24 -29.66 17.55
C LEU A 463 1.02 -31.19 17.62
N GLU A 464 0.78 -31.73 18.80
CA GLU A 464 0.50 -33.15 19.01
C GLU A 464 -0.84 -33.57 18.35
N ARG A 465 -1.82 -32.67 18.24
CA ARG A 465 -3.07 -32.92 17.47
C ARG A 465 -2.85 -33.01 15.96
N GLN A 466 -1.84 -32.34 15.40
CA GLN A 466 -1.53 -32.39 13.96
C GLN A 466 -0.64 -33.60 13.59
N HIS A 467 0.36 -33.91 14.41
CA HIS A 467 1.46 -34.82 14.03
C HIS A 467 1.76 -35.95 15.04
N GLY A 468 1.06 -35.95 16.17
CA GLY A 468 1.15 -36.96 17.22
C GLY A 468 0.00 -37.97 17.20
N ASP A 469 -0.27 -38.55 18.37
CA ASP A 469 -1.31 -39.57 18.57
C ASP A 469 -2.29 -39.20 19.70
N PHE A 470 -3.46 -39.86 19.69
CA PHE A 470 -4.55 -39.60 20.64
C PHE A 470 -4.14 -39.80 22.11
N GLN A 471 -3.27 -40.77 22.40
CA GLN A 471 -2.84 -41.06 23.76
C GLN A 471 -1.91 -39.96 24.29
N HIS A 472 -0.98 -39.46 23.46
CA HIS A 472 -0.12 -38.33 23.82
C HIS A 472 -0.91 -37.03 23.97
N VAL A 473 -1.84 -36.69 23.07
CA VAL A 473 -2.71 -35.51 23.24
C VAL A 473 -3.47 -35.57 24.57
N CYS A 474 -4.10 -36.71 24.88
CA CYS A 474 -4.79 -36.91 26.15
C CYS A 474 -3.84 -36.87 27.37
N SER A 475 -2.60 -37.36 27.23
CA SER A 475 -1.57 -37.27 28.28
C SER A 475 -1.14 -35.83 28.55
N ILE A 476 -0.93 -35.01 27.51
CA ILE A 476 -0.56 -33.59 27.64
C ILE A 476 -1.67 -32.82 28.37
N TYR A 477 -2.94 -33.01 28.00
CA TYR A 477 -4.06 -32.40 28.73
C TYR A 477 -4.14 -32.84 30.19
N GLN A 478 -3.85 -34.12 30.50
CA GLN A 478 -3.79 -34.60 31.88
C GLN A 478 -2.64 -33.98 32.68
N GLN A 479 -1.49 -33.74 32.03
CA GLN A 479 -0.36 -33.03 32.64
C GLN A 479 -0.72 -31.56 32.91
N ALA A 480 -1.33 -30.86 31.96
CA ALA A 480 -1.86 -29.51 32.15
C ALA A 480 -2.88 -29.44 33.31
N ALA A 481 -3.80 -30.42 33.41
CA ALA A 481 -4.76 -30.52 34.51
C ALA A 481 -4.10 -30.65 35.89
N ASN A 482 -2.92 -31.28 35.95
CA ASN A 482 -2.13 -31.40 37.19
C ASN A 482 -1.35 -30.11 37.49
N SER A 483 -0.67 -29.52 36.50
CA SER A 483 0.23 -28.39 36.68
C SER A 483 -0.46 -27.03 36.83
N LEU A 484 -1.61 -26.82 36.19
CA LEU A 484 -2.28 -25.51 36.20
C LEU A 484 -2.86 -25.16 37.58
N ALA A 485 -2.51 -23.97 38.08
CA ALA A 485 -2.99 -23.39 39.33
C ALA A 485 -4.38 -22.72 39.21
N GLU A 486 -4.84 -22.43 38.00
CA GLU A 486 -6.16 -21.86 37.72
C GLU A 486 -6.93 -22.67 36.66
N HIS A 487 -8.26 -22.58 36.68
CA HIS A 487 -9.11 -23.36 35.78
C HIS A 487 -9.33 -22.65 34.43
N HIS A 488 -8.47 -22.95 33.46
CA HIS A 488 -8.59 -22.39 32.11
C HIS A 488 -9.70 -23.07 31.29
N ALA A 489 -10.94 -22.59 31.45
CA ALA A 489 -12.15 -23.23 30.90
C ALA A 489 -12.07 -23.59 29.40
N ALA A 490 -11.42 -22.75 28.56
CA ALA A 490 -11.27 -23.01 27.13
C ALA A 490 -10.41 -24.26 26.83
N LEU A 491 -9.31 -24.47 27.58
CA LEU A 491 -8.45 -25.64 27.43
C LEU A 491 -9.19 -26.93 27.79
N PHE A 492 -9.97 -26.90 28.88
CA PHE A 492 -10.72 -28.07 29.33
C PHE A 492 -11.95 -28.37 28.47
N ALA A 493 -12.57 -27.34 27.87
CA ALA A 493 -13.59 -27.52 26.85
C ALA A 493 -13.03 -28.12 25.56
N GLU A 494 -11.85 -27.68 25.10
CA GLU A 494 -11.18 -28.25 23.93
C GLU A 494 -10.79 -29.72 24.15
N TRP A 495 -10.28 -30.07 25.35
CA TRP A 495 -9.99 -31.45 25.72
C TRP A 495 -11.25 -32.33 25.65
N LEU A 496 -12.33 -31.88 26.29
CA LEU A 496 -13.59 -32.62 26.29
C LEU A 496 -14.16 -32.77 24.87
N GLN A 497 -14.07 -31.73 24.03
CA GLN A 497 -14.46 -31.83 22.62
C GLN A 497 -13.61 -32.85 21.86
N TYR A 498 -12.28 -32.79 21.97
CA TYR A 498 -11.38 -33.72 21.28
C TYR A 498 -11.61 -35.18 21.67
N VAL A 499 -11.90 -35.44 22.95
CA VAL A 499 -12.22 -36.78 23.43
C VAL A 499 -13.62 -37.25 22.97
N ASN A 500 -14.60 -36.36 22.85
CA ASN A 500 -15.89 -36.69 22.20
C ASN A 500 -15.73 -36.95 20.68
N GLU A 501 -14.77 -36.31 20.01
CA GLU A 501 -14.51 -36.47 18.57
C GLU A 501 -13.73 -37.75 18.21
N LYS A 502 -12.88 -38.26 19.13
CA LYS A 502 -11.93 -39.36 18.82
C LYS A 502 -11.80 -40.46 19.87
N GLY A 503 -12.33 -40.28 21.08
CA GLY A 503 -12.20 -41.23 22.19
C GLY A 503 -13.41 -42.17 22.34
N THR A 504 -13.34 -43.02 23.36
CA THR A 504 -14.48 -43.85 23.80
C THR A 504 -15.36 -43.09 24.79
N LEU A 505 -16.56 -43.62 25.08
CA LEU A 505 -17.41 -43.08 26.15
C LEU A 505 -16.70 -43.11 27.52
N ASP A 506 -15.90 -44.13 27.79
CA ASP A 506 -15.12 -44.24 29.03
C ASP A 506 -14.02 -43.17 29.10
N ASP A 507 -13.39 -42.81 27.97
CA ASP A 507 -12.46 -41.67 27.91
C ASP A 507 -13.17 -40.34 28.18
N VAL A 508 -14.37 -40.13 27.62
CA VAL A 508 -15.19 -38.92 27.87
C VAL A 508 -15.54 -38.82 29.35
N LEU A 509 -16.07 -39.90 29.95
CA LEU A 509 -16.45 -39.94 31.36
C LEU A 509 -15.22 -39.76 32.27
N SER A 510 -14.11 -40.42 31.98
CA SER A 510 -12.83 -40.28 32.69
C SER A 510 -12.30 -38.84 32.63
N THR A 511 -12.44 -38.19 31.47
CA THR A 511 -12.06 -36.79 31.25
C THR A 511 -12.93 -35.83 32.06
N MET A 512 -14.26 -35.99 32.06
CA MET A 512 -15.19 -35.20 32.89
C MET A 512 -14.83 -35.31 34.38
N HIS A 513 -14.68 -36.54 34.91
CA HIS A 513 -14.30 -36.77 36.30
C HIS A 513 -12.91 -36.22 36.67
N ARG A 514 -12.01 -36.00 35.70
CA ARG A 514 -10.70 -35.35 35.92
C ARG A 514 -10.81 -33.82 35.94
N ILE A 515 -11.60 -33.24 35.02
CA ILE A 515 -11.88 -31.79 34.99
C ILE A 515 -12.58 -31.36 36.28
N GLU A 516 -13.58 -32.11 36.74
CA GLU A 516 -14.27 -31.88 38.02
C GLU A 516 -13.33 -31.99 39.22
N ARG A 517 -12.47 -33.02 39.27
CA ARG A 517 -11.46 -33.17 40.33
C ARG A 517 -10.47 -32.00 40.34
N HIS A 518 -10.01 -31.53 39.18
CA HIS A 518 -9.19 -30.33 39.07
C HIS A 518 -9.93 -29.09 39.61
N GLN A 519 -11.18 -28.86 39.20
CA GLN A 519 -11.98 -27.74 39.73
C GLN A 519 -12.19 -27.83 41.26
N MET A 520 -12.46 -29.02 41.80
CA MET A 520 -12.60 -29.24 43.24
C MET A 520 -11.30 -28.98 44.00
N ARG A 521 -10.15 -29.47 43.50
CA ARG A 521 -8.81 -29.18 44.03
C ARG A 521 -8.57 -27.68 44.12
N LEU A 522 -8.88 -26.93 43.06
CA LEU A 522 -8.69 -25.48 43.04
C LEU A 522 -9.66 -24.73 43.98
N LYS A 523 -10.92 -25.17 44.10
CA LYS A 523 -11.88 -24.64 45.09
C LYS A 523 -11.38 -24.86 46.52
N GLU A 524 -10.77 -26.01 46.81
CA GLU A 524 -10.20 -26.34 48.12
C GLU A 524 -8.93 -25.53 48.43
N ILE A 525 -8.04 -25.33 47.45
CA ILE A 525 -6.86 -24.45 47.59
C ILE A 525 -7.31 -23.01 47.88
N HIS A 526 -8.33 -22.51 47.17
CA HIS A 526 -8.90 -21.18 47.41
C HIS A 526 -9.57 -21.04 48.79
N SER A 527 -10.25 -22.08 49.29
CA SER A 527 -10.87 -22.04 50.62
C SER A 527 -9.82 -22.08 51.74
N LYS A 528 -8.81 -22.94 51.62
CA LYS A 528 -7.64 -22.99 52.53
C LYS A 528 -6.86 -21.67 52.51
N GLY A 529 -6.59 -21.10 51.35
CA GLY A 529 -5.92 -19.80 51.21
C GLY A 529 -6.71 -18.64 51.83
N LYS A 530 -8.04 -18.60 51.68
CA LYS A 530 -8.91 -17.64 52.38
C LYS A 530 -8.87 -17.82 53.90
N LEU A 531 -8.85 -19.06 54.39
CA LEU A 531 -8.75 -19.36 55.82
C LEU A 531 -7.38 -18.97 56.40
N GLN A 532 -6.30 -19.20 55.64
CA GLN A 532 -4.93 -18.87 56.03
C GLN A 532 -4.68 -17.36 56.03
N ARG A 533 -5.19 -16.61 55.04
CA ARG A 533 -5.21 -15.13 55.06
C ARG A 533 -6.01 -14.58 56.25
N LYS A 534 -7.17 -15.17 56.59
CA LYS A 534 -7.91 -14.81 57.82
C LYS A 534 -7.10 -15.05 59.09
N LYS A 535 -6.41 -16.19 59.20
CA LYS A 535 -5.50 -16.47 60.34
C LYS A 535 -4.34 -15.46 60.40
N GLN A 536 -3.70 -15.16 59.28
CA GLN A 536 -2.61 -14.17 59.21
C GLN A 536 -3.08 -12.76 59.59
N GLN A 537 -4.27 -12.34 59.13
CA GLN A 537 -4.88 -11.07 59.55
C GLN A 537 -5.22 -11.06 61.06
N GLN A 538 -5.70 -12.17 61.62
CA GLN A 538 -5.94 -12.28 63.06
C GLN A 538 -4.64 -12.25 63.88
N THR A 539 -3.55 -12.89 63.43
CA THR A 539 -2.25 -12.81 64.11
C THR A 539 -1.60 -11.43 63.96
N ALA A 540 -1.73 -10.78 62.79
CA ALA A 540 -1.23 -9.43 62.58
C ALA A 540 -2.00 -8.41 63.44
N LYS A 541 -3.33 -8.53 63.53
CA LYS A 541 -4.15 -7.68 64.39
C LYS A 541 -3.80 -7.87 65.87
N LYS A 542 -3.62 -9.12 66.33
CA LYS A 542 -3.15 -9.40 67.70
C LYS A 542 -1.77 -8.83 67.99
N ARG A 543 -0.87 -8.83 67.00
CA ARG A 543 0.48 -8.26 67.15
C ARG A 543 0.42 -6.73 67.29
N ALA A 544 -0.37 -6.07 66.46
CA ALA A 544 -0.65 -4.63 66.59
C ALA A 544 -1.34 -4.29 67.92
N GLU A 545 -2.31 -5.10 68.37
CA GLU A 545 -2.98 -4.94 69.68
C GLU A 545 -1.97 -5.04 70.84
N GLN A 546 -0.97 -5.93 70.76
CA GLN A 546 0.11 -6.03 71.75
C GLN A 546 1.14 -4.89 71.64
N GLU A 547 1.44 -4.41 70.44
CA GLU A 547 2.32 -3.26 70.21
C GLU A 547 1.65 -1.95 70.74
N GLU A 548 0.33 -1.80 70.59
CA GLU A 548 -0.47 -0.73 71.21
C GLU A 548 -0.54 -0.84 72.75
N GLU A 549 -0.68 -2.04 73.34
CA GLU A 549 -0.60 -2.23 74.80
C GLU A 549 0.81 -1.88 75.34
N GLU A 550 1.87 -2.30 74.64
CA GLU A 550 3.25 -1.98 75.02
C GLU A 550 3.60 -0.49 74.92
N GLU A 551 3.06 0.27 73.97
CA GLU A 551 3.16 1.73 73.97
C GLU A 551 2.29 2.36 75.06
N GLY A 552 1.09 1.82 75.29
CA GLY A 552 0.16 2.25 76.34
C GLY A 552 0.79 2.19 77.74
N GLU A 553 1.45 1.09 78.11
CA GLU A 553 2.14 0.97 79.40
C GLU A 553 3.35 1.90 79.51
N LYS A 554 4.11 2.13 78.43
CA LYS A 554 5.23 3.09 78.41
C LYS A 554 4.73 4.52 78.64
N LEU A 555 3.61 4.89 78.03
CA LEU A 555 2.97 6.19 78.22
C LEU A 555 2.37 6.34 79.63
N LEU A 556 1.72 5.30 80.17
CA LEU A 556 1.12 5.32 81.50
C LEU A 556 2.17 5.53 82.60
N ASN A 557 3.30 4.80 82.53
CA ASN A 557 4.42 4.96 83.46
C ASN A 557 5.05 6.36 83.37
N SER A 558 5.08 6.98 82.19
CA SER A 558 5.55 8.36 82.02
C SER A 558 4.56 9.42 82.52
N ALA A 559 3.28 9.08 82.74
CA ALA A 559 2.24 10.00 83.18
C ALA A 559 2.08 10.09 84.71
N MET A 560 2.59 9.11 85.47
CA MET A 560 2.51 9.09 86.94
C MET A 560 3.50 10.02 87.67
N GLN A 561 4.13 10.97 86.96
CA GLN A 561 5.00 12.00 87.55
C GLN A 561 4.62 13.42 87.14
N ARG A 562 3.53 13.95 87.73
CA ARG A 562 3.40 15.35 88.25
C ARG A 562 2.01 15.60 88.85
N ASP A 563 2.01 16.27 89.99
CA ASP A 563 0.84 16.74 90.76
C ASP A 563 0.11 17.90 90.04
N GLY A 564 -1.15 18.26 90.37
CA GLY A 564 -2.11 17.67 91.31
C GLY A 564 -3.10 18.73 91.84
N VAL A 565 -4.26 18.31 92.39
CA VAL A 565 -5.29 19.13 93.10
C VAL A 565 -6.09 20.10 92.19
N SER A 566 -7.38 20.45 92.40
CA SER A 566 -8.61 19.76 92.89
C SER A 566 -9.84 20.70 92.67
N VAL A 567 -11.05 20.27 93.11
CA VAL A 567 -12.32 21.02 93.32
C VAL A 567 -13.46 20.87 92.28
N LYS A 568 -14.68 20.66 92.81
CA LYS A 568 -16.06 20.64 92.22
C LYS A 568 -16.88 21.78 92.89
N PRO A 569 -18.04 22.31 92.41
CA PRO A 569 -19.17 21.57 91.77
C PRO A 569 -20.08 22.35 90.75
N TYR A 570 -21.26 21.76 90.45
CA TYR A 570 -22.54 22.22 89.82
C TYR A 570 -22.90 23.74 89.76
N VAL A 571 -23.89 24.23 88.98
CA VAL A 571 -25.21 23.63 88.60
C VAL A 571 -25.62 23.78 87.09
N SER A 572 -26.50 24.74 86.71
CA SER A 572 -27.22 24.96 85.43
C SER A 572 -27.50 26.48 85.22
N VAL A 573 -28.07 27.08 84.14
CA VAL A 573 -29.33 26.83 83.37
C VAL A 573 -29.30 27.52 81.98
N GLY A 574 -29.86 26.88 80.92
CA GLY A 574 -30.44 27.51 79.70
C GLY A 574 -29.46 28.04 78.61
N GLU A 575 -29.84 28.17 77.32
CA GLU A 575 -31.00 27.64 76.58
C GLU A 575 -30.75 27.56 75.04
N LYS A 576 -31.37 26.55 74.37
CA LYS A 576 -31.72 26.41 72.92
C LYS A 576 -30.66 26.37 71.79
N ALA A 577 -30.74 25.26 71.02
CA ALA A 577 -30.56 25.09 69.55
C ALA A 577 -29.14 25.18 68.94
N SER A 578 -28.79 24.45 67.85
CA SER A 578 -29.35 23.25 67.17
C SER A 578 -28.40 22.89 65.99
N SER A 579 -28.18 21.65 65.51
CA SER A 579 -28.22 20.28 66.05
C SER A 579 -27.52 19.33 65.04
N LYS A 580 -27.07 18.13 65.45
CA LYS A 580 -26.55 17.06 64.58
C LYS A 580 -26.81 15.68 65.20
N ASP A 581 -27.24 14.71 64.40
CA ASP A 581 -27.59 13.36 64.87
C ASP A 581 -26.46 12.31 64.71
N HIS A 582 -26.46 11.38 65.65
CA HIS A 582 -25.83 10.05 65.58
C HIS A 582 -26.93 8.99 65.44
N PHE A 583 -26.58 7.71 65.28
CA PHE A 583 -26.82 6.73 66.37
C PHE A 583 -26.01 5.43 66.18
N LYS A 584 -25.95 4.62 67.24
CA LYS A 584 -25.14 3.38 67.30
C LYS A 584 -25.84 2.30 68.13
N LYS A 585 -26.01 1.11 67.51
CA LYS A 585 -26.04 -0.26 68.09
C LYS A 585 -27.13 -0.76 69.08
N ASP A 586 -27.52 -2.01 68.79
CA ASP A 586 -27.72 -3.19 69.68
C ASP A 586 -29.01 -3.43 70.52
N SER A 587 -29.82 -4.37 69.99
CA SER A 587 -30.14 -5.70 70.58
C SER A 587 -31.48 -6.00 71.33
N LEU A 588 -31.92 -7.25 71.12
CA LEU A 588 -32.82 -8.12 71.94
C LEU A 588 -34.31 -7.78 72.14
N GLY A 589 -35.17 -8.80 71.96
CA GLY A 589 -36.62 -8.81 72.27
C GLY A 589 -37.40 -9.86 71.46
N THR A 590 -38.29 -10.64 72.09
CA THR A 590 -39.02 -11.80 71.50
C THR A 590 -40.53 -11.79 71.83
N VAL A 591 -41.28 -12.77 71.28
CA VAL A 591 -42.69 -13.15 71.58
C VAL A 591 -43.76 -12.25 70.94
N GLU A 592 -44.81 -12.70 70.23
CA GLU A 592 -45.17 -13.95 69.47
C GLU A 592 -46.26 -13.51 68.42
N ILE A 593 -47.02 -14.28 67.62
CA ILE A 593 -47.44 -15.71 67.46
C ILE A 593 -47.72 -15.92 65.92
N SER A 594 -48.12 -17.02 65.25
CA SER A 594 -48.67 -18.36 65.57
C SER A 594 -48.45 -19.40 64.43
N THR A 595 -48.96 -20.62 64.66
CA THR A 595 -49.34 -21.76 63.76
C THR A 595 -49.71 -21.47 62.29
N ALA A 596 -49.57 -22.38 61.30
CA ALA A 596 -49.49 -23.86 61.37
C ALA A 596 -48.76 -24.57 60.17
N VAL A 597 -48.18 -25.77 60.44
CA VAL A 597 -48.10 -27.06 59.67
C VAL A 597 -48.09 -27.06 58.11
N GLY A 598 -47.28 -27.84 57.37
CA GLY A 598 -46.16 -28.77 57.69
C GLY A 598 -46.12 -30.07 56.82
N ARG A 599 -44.93 -30.73 56.70
CA ARG A 599 -44.67 -32.14 56.23
C ARG A 599 -44.90 -32.50 54.73
N GLU A 600 -44.38 -33.58 54.12
CA GLU A 600 -43.21 -34.50 54.32
C GLU A 600 -42.87 -35.20 52.95
N ASP A 601 -41.90 -36.12 52.90
CA ASP A 601 -41.30 -36.75 51.69
C ASP A 601 -42.19 -37.76 50.92
N ALA A 602 -41.81 -38.06 49.66
CA ALA A 602 -41.61 -39.45 49.15
C ALA A 602 -41.06 -39.53 47.70
N VAL A 603 -40.25 -40.55 47.42
CA VAL A 603 -39.90 -41.08 46.08
C VAL A 603 -40.16 -42.59 46.10
N GLN A 604 -40.75 -43.18 45.05
CA GLN A 604 -40.89 -44.65 44.94
C GLN A 604 -40.71 -45.20 43.52
N VAL A 605 -40.36 -46.50 43.47
CA VAL A 605 -39.89 -47.28 42.33
C VAL A 605 -40.17 -48.77 42.61
N ASP A 606 -40.74 -49.51 41.66
CA ASP A 606 -40.84 -50.99 41.65
C ASP A 606 -41.10 -51.49 40.20
N ALA A 607 -41.15 -52.79 39.83
CA ALA A 607 -41.04 -54.01 40.65
C ALA A 607 -40.09 -55.11 40.09
N ASP A 608 -39.48 -54.93 38.91
CA ASP A 608 -38.30 -55.71 38.45
C ASP A 608 -36.97 -54.96 38.67
N GLY A 609 -37.02 -53.83 39.39
CA GLY A 609 -35.83 -53.03 39.75
C GLY A 609 -35.37 -51.99 38.72
N PHE A 610 -36.22 -51.57 37.76
CA PHE A 610 -35.88 -50.57 36.73
C PHE A 610 -37.00 -49.53 36.48
N LEU A 611 -36.60 -48.28 36.20
CA LEU A 611 -37.48 -47.12 35.95
C LEU A 611 -37.57 -46.78 34.44
N ILE A 612 -38.51 -47.38 33.68
CA ILE A 612 -38.66 -47.14 32.23
C ILE A 612 -40.17 -47.04 31.82
N PRO A 613 -40.58 -46.14 30.88
CA PRO A 613 -41.98 -45.70 30.70
C PRO A 613 -42.73 -46.36 29.52
N PRO A 614 -44.03 -46.01 29.28
CA PRO A 614 -44.36 -45.33 28.01
C PRO A 614 -45.58 -44.36 27.99
N VAL A 615 -45.75 -43.70 26.84
CA VAL A 615 -46.86 -42.83 26.35
C VAL A 615 -47.86 -43.67 25.48
N PRO A 616 -48.90 -43.16 24.74
CA PRO A 616 -49.60 -41.84 24.65
C PRO A 616 -51.17 -41.93 24.46
N LYS A 617 -51.80 -40.83 23.96
CA LYS A 617 -53.09 -40.72 23.19
C LYS A 617 -54.36 -40.36 24.00
N LYS A 618 -55.41 -39.70 23.45
CA LYS A 618 -55.78 -39.20 22.09
C LYS A 618 -56.80 -38.01 22.23
N THR A 619 -57.32 -37.28 21.24
CA THR A 619 -57.38 -37.34 19.74
C THR A 619 -57.21 -35.87 19.20
N LYS A 620 -57.63 -35.30 18.05
CA LYS A 620 -58.39 -35.53 16.76
C LYS A 620 -58.03 -34.28 15.89
N THR A 621 -58.11 -34.11 14.56
CA THR A 621 -58.11 -34.80 13.23
C THR A 621 -58.18 -33.65 12.20
N ALA A 622 -57.68 -33.66 10.96
CA ALA A 622 -57.15 -34.69 10.04
C ALA A 622 -55.99 -34.06 9.18
N GLU A 623 -55.15 -34.75 8.40
CA GLU A 623 -55.31 -35.28 7.00
C GLU A 623 -55.53 -34.21 5.90
N PHE A 624 -54.86 -34.24 4.72
CA PHE A 624 -53.81 -35.13 4.17
C PHE A 624 -53.08 -34.49 2.95
N HIS A 625 -51.75 -34.72 2.80
CA HIS A 625 -50.95 -34.71 1.53
C HIS A 625 -50.91 -33.43 0.63
N ALA A 626 -49.95 -33.22 -0.31
CA ALA A 626 -48.54 -33.65 -0.48
C ALA A 626 -47.84 -32.88 -1.65
N LYS A 627 -46.49 -33.00 -1.75
CA LYS A 627 -45.60 -32.78 -2.92
C LYS A 627 -45.37 -31.36 -3.49
N GLN A 628 -44.09 -31.10 -3.82
CA GLN A 628 -43.58 -30.28 -4.97
C GLN A 628 -44.03 -28.79 -4.98
N ALA A 629 -43.64 -27.94 -5.93
CA ALA A 629 -42.30 -27.54 -6.40
C ALA A 629 -42.44 -26.14 -7.06
N GLU A 630 -41.33 -25.42 -7.28
CA GLU A 630 -41.10 -24.37 -8.31
C GLU A 630 -42.12 -23.23 -8.64
N VAL A 631 -41.54 -22.04 -8.89
CA VAL A 631 -41.90 -21.09 -9.98
C VAL A 631 -43.10 -20.11 -9.85
N VAL A 632 -42.75 -18.82 -9.61
CA VAL A 632 -43.09 -17.58 -10.38
C VAL A 632 -44.54 -16.98 -10.39
N GLU A 633 -44.58 -15.65 -10.65
CA GLU A 633 -45.71 -14.74 -10.98
C GLU A 633 -46.80 -14.52 -9.90
N GLN A 634 -47.09 -13.29 -9.41
CA GLN A 634 -47.44 -11.98 -10.00
C GLN A 634 -48.93 -11.77 -10.30
N SER A 635 -49.58 -10.98 -9.43
CA SER A 635 -50.64 -9.99 -9.75
C SER A 635 -50.85 -9.12 -8.47
N THR A 636 -51.08 -7.81 -8.42
CA THR A 636 -51.89 -6.83 -9.20
C THR A 636 -53.40 -7.12 -9.16
N LEU A 637 -54.34 -6.26 -8.74
CA LEU A 637 -54.41 -4.92 -8.12
C LEU A 637 -55.71 -4.91 -7.23
N GLU A 638 -56.16 -3.90 -6.46
CA GLU A 638 -55.79 -2.48 -6.38
C GLU A 638 -55.98 -1.89 -4.95
N THR A 639 -55.50 -0.65 -4.80
CA THR A 639 -55.66 0.38 -3.76
C THR A 639 -57.08 0.65 -3.23
N THR A 640 -57.19 0.90 -1.92
CA THR A 640 -58.03 1.99 -1.38
C THR A 640 -57.22 2.86 -0.40
N ASN A 641 -57.55 4.15 -0.31
CA ASN A 641 -56.77 5.11 0.46
C ASN A 641 -57.12 5.10 1.96
N ASP A 642 -56.10 5.11 2.82
CA ASP A 642 -56.03 6.15 3.86
C ASP A 642 -54.58 6.48 4.27
N LYS A 643 -54.20 7.76 4.18
CA LYS A 643 -52.87 8.29 4.50
C LYS A 643 -52.97 9.73 5.01
N SER A 644 -53.34 9.89 6.28
CA SER A 644 -53.10 11.13 7.02
C SER A 644 -52.93 10.87 8.54
N THR A 645 -52.53 11.89 9.30
CA THR A 645 -52.44 11.95 10.79
C THR A 645 -51.42 11.10 11.55
N LYS A 646 -50.80 10.05 11.00
CA LYS A 646 -49.94 9.09 11.74
C LYS A 646 -48.55 9.56 12.26
N HIS A 647 -48.27 10.86 12.33
CA HIS A 647 -46.94 11.38 12.71
C HIS A 647 -46.89 12.36 13.89
N ALA A 648 -48.02 12.86 14.40
CA ALA A 648 -48.03 13.83 15.49
C ALA A 648 -47.52 13.26 16.84
N ASN A 649 -47.74 11.96 17.08
CA ASN A 649 -47.47 11.31 18.37
C ASN A 649 -46.24 10.36 18.34
N THR A 650 -45.38 10.47 17.32
CA THR A 650 -44.23 9.58 17.12
C THR A 650 -42.94 10.15 17.74
N VAL A 651 -42.25 9.33 18.53
CA VAL A 651 -40.98 9.63 19.19
C VAL A 651 -39.87 8.76 18.60
N PHE A 652 -38.73 9.35 18.28
CA PHE A 652 -37.51 8.65 17.87
C PHE A 652 -36.62 8.35 19.09
N VAL A 653 -36.19 7.10 19.23
CA VAL A 653 -35.30 6.64 20.31
C VAL A 653 -34.02 6.05 19.71
N SER A 654 -32.86 6.43 20.24
CA SER A 654 -31.55 5.99 19.73
C SER A 654 -30.52 5.72 20.83
N ASN A 655 -29.36 5.17 20.44
CA ASN A 655 -28.29 4.67 21.32
C ASN A 655 -28.71 3.50 22.22
N LEU A 656 -29.68 2.70 21.76
CA LEU A 656 -30.10 1.46 22.39
C LEU A 656 -29.06 0.35 22.17
N ASP A 657 -29.06 -0.69 23.02
CA ASP A 657 -28.23 -1.87 22.74
C ASP A 657 -28.73 -2.65 21.50
N PHE A 658 -27.82 -3.36 20.85
CA PHE A 658 -28.11 -4.20 19.69
C PHE A 658 -28.82 -5.52 20.05
N ALA A 659 -28.77 -5.92 21.32
CA ALA A 659 -29.45 -7.07 21.90
C ALA A 659 -30.76 -6.74 22.65
N LEU A 660 -31.08 -5.45 22.83
CA LEU A 660 -32.32 -5.02 23.51
C LEU A 660 -33.57 -5.53 22.78
N SER A 661 -34.52 -6.11 23.51
CA SER A 661 -35.78 -6.63 22.94
C SER A 661 -36.83 -5.53 22.73
N LYS A 662 -37.76 -5.74 21.78
CA LYS A 662 -38.90 -4.83 21.53
C LYS A 662 -39.77 -4.67 22.78
N GLU A 663 -39.94 -5.74 23.55
CA GLU A 663 -40.71 -5.79 24.79
C GLU A 663 -40.05 -4.92 25.88
N ARG A 664 -38.77 -5.13 26.17
CA ARG A 664 -38.04 -4.38 27.21
C ARG A 664 -38.00 -2.87 26.92
N LEU A 665 -37.91 -2.50 25.64
CA LEU A 665 -38.03 -1.11 25.20
C LEU A 665 -39.46 -0.57 25.37
N LYS A 666 -40.50 -1.37 25.07
CA LYS A 666 -41.91 -0.98 25.27
C LYS A 666 -42.19 -0.73 26.76
N ASP A 667 -41.74 -1.62 27.65
CA ASP A 667 -41.93 -1.49 29.10
C ASP A 667 -41.31 -0.19 29.62
N THR A 668 -40.06 0.09 29.22
CA THR A 668 -39.33 1.29 29.67
C THR A 668 -39.95 2.58 29.12
N MET A 669 -40.56 2.53 27.93
CA MET A 669 -41.25 3.67 27.32
C MET A 669 -42.70 3.84 27.80
N ALA A 670 -43.32 2.80 28.38
CA ALA A 670 -44.66 2.86 28.95
C ALA A 670 -44.77 3.77 30.19
N GLU A 671 -43.67 4.02 30.89
CA GLU A 671 -43.61 4.94 32.04
C GLU A 671 -43.95 6.40 31.65
N ALA A 672 -43.77 6.78 30.38
CA ALA A 672 -44.20 8.07 29.85
C ALA A 672 -45.67 8.09 29.36
N GLY A 673 -46.30 6.93 29.15
CA GLY A 673 -47.71 6.81 28.74
C GLY A 673 -48.00 5.63 27.83
N GLU A 674 -49.25 5.54 27.33
CA GLU A 674 -49.72 4.37 26.57
C GLU A 674 -49.05 4.28 25.18
N VAL A 675 -48.20 3.26 25.01
CA VAL A 675 -47.46 2.98 23.77
C VAL A 675 -48.28 2.10 22.83
N VAL A 676 -48.61 2.64 21.66
CA VAL A 676 -49.41 1.99 20.60
C VAL A 676 -48.56 0.99 19.81
N ASP A 677 -47.39 1.41 19.31
CA ASP A 677 -46.41 0.51 18.68
C ASP A 677 -44.96 0.96 18.93
N VAL A 678 -44.04 0.01 18.81
CA VAL A 678 -42.58 0.19 18.88
C VAL A 678 -41.96 -0.39 17.61
N ARG A 679 -41.65 0.48 16.65
CA ARG A 679 -41.02 0.14 15.36
C ARG A 679 -39.51 0.18 15.49
N MET A 680 -38.95 -0.85 16.12
CA MET A 680 -37.50 -1.07 16.21
C MET A 680 -36.93 -1.58 14.88
N ILE A 681 -35.91 -0.91 14.35
CA ILE A 681 -35.34 -1.27 13.04
C ILE A 681 -34.25 -2.34 13.22
N MET A 682 -34.52 -3.53 12.68
CA MET A 682 -33.59 -4.67 12.76
C MET A 682 -32.55 -4.67 11.64
N LEU A 683 -31.39 -5.27 11.90
CA LEU A 683 -30.35 -5.57 10.90
C LEU A 683 -30.39 -7.04 10.47
N ARG A 684 -30.76 -7.93 11.40
CA ARG A 684 -31.04 -9.37 11.25
C ARG A 684 -32.13 -9.74 12.27
N PRO A 685 -32.84 -10.88 12.16
CA PRO A 685 -33.97 -11.21 13.04
C PRO A 685 -33.69 -11.03 14.54
N ASN A 686 -32.50 -11.42 15.01
CA ASN A 686 -32.10 -11.32 16.42
C ASN A 686 -31.04 -10.22 16.68
N ARG A 687 -31.01 -9.13 15.88
CA ARG A 687 -30.08 -8.00 16.14
C ARG A 687 -30.62 -6.65 15.63
N SER A 688 -30.77 -5.68 16.53
CA SER A 688 -31.26 -4.34 16.22
C SER A 688 -30.20 -3.46 15.52
N LYS A 689 -30.62 -2.32 14.97
CA LYS A 689 -29.71 -1.23 14.53
C LYS A 689 -29.42 -0.19 15.63
N GLY A 690 -29.87 -0.42 16.88
CA GLY A 690 -29.66 0.50 18.01
C GLY A 690 -30.58 1.72 18.05
N TYR A 691 -31.69 1.71 17.28
CA TYR A 691 -32.71 2.76 17.28
C TYR A 691 -34.11 2.22 16.95
N ALA A 692 -35.13 2.96 17.37
CA ALA A 692 -36.54 2.63 17.19
C ALA A 692 -37.42 3.88 17.09
N TYR A 693 -38.63 3.73 16.56
CA TYR A 693 -39.70 4.71 16.65
C TYR A 693 -40.77 4.19 17.61
N VAL A 694 -41.30 5.06 18.47
CA VAL A 694 -42.32 4.74 19.48
C VAL A 694 -43.53 5.63 19.22
N ASP A 695 -44.66 5.01 18.89
CA ASP A 695 -45.91 5.72 18.62
C ASP A 695 -46.76 5.74 19.89
N TYR A 696 -47.05 6.94 20.41
CA TYR A 696 -47.87 7.13 21.60
C TYR A 696 -49.34 7.42 21.26
N LYS A 697 -50.22 7.13 22.21
CA LYS A 697 -51.65 7.46 22.12
C LYS A 697 -51.91 8.96 22.24
N ASP A 698 -51.23 9.62 23.18
CA ASP A 698 -51.45 11.03 23.53
C ASP A 698 -50.21 11.91 23.32
N GLU A 699 -50.41 13.13 22.83
CA GLU A 699 -49.34 14.15 22.71
C GLU A 699 -48.72 14.53 24.08
N ALA A 700 -49.49 14.37 25.16
CA ALA A 700 -49.00 14.54 26.53
C ALA A 700 -47.93 13.50 26.91
N SER A 701 -47.99 12.29 26.35
CA SER A 701 -47.00 11.23 26.56
C SER A 701 -45.70 11.51 25.81
N VAL A 702 -45.77 12.10 24.60
CA VAL A 702 -44.59 12.60 23.88
C VAL A 702 -43.82 13.61 24.74
N LYS A 703 -44.53 14.57 25.34
CA LYS A 703 -43.94 15.59 26.23
C LYS A 703 -43.36 15.01 27.54
N LYS A 704 -43.78 13.81 27.96
CA LYS A 704 -43.15 13.06 29.06
C LYS A 704 -41.94 12.25 28.58
N ALA A 705 -42.03 11.59 27.43
CA ALA A 705 -40.95 10.77 26.88
C ALA A 705 -39.67 11.57 26.64
N LEU A 706 -39.79 12.82 26.17
CA LEU A 706 -38.64 13.75 26.01
C LEU A 706 -37.91 14.06 27.32
N LYS A 707 -38.54 13.89 28.48
CA LYS A 707 -37.89 14.05 29.80
C LYS A 707 -37.11 12.80 30.24
N MET A 708 -37.19 11.70 29.48
CA MET A 708 -36.42 10.47 29.72
C MET A 708 -35.13 10.40 28.88
N ASP A 709 -34.73 11.49 28.22
CA ASP A 709 -33.43 11.60 27.56
C ASP A 709 -32.29 11.30 28.54
N ARG A 710 -31.27 10.57 28.06
CA ARG A 710 -30.08 10.09 28.79
C ARG A 710 -30.31 9.02 29.87
N ARG A 711 -31.54 8.53 30.07
CA ARG A 711 -31.80 7.42 31.01
C ARG A 711 -31.08 6.16 30.55
N CYS A 712 -30.40 5.46 31.47
CA CYS A 712 -29.63 4.27 31.11
C CYS A 712 -30.53 3.02 30.95
N ILE A 713 -30.43 2.36 29.80
CA ILE A 713 -30.93 1.01 29.54
C ILE A 713 -29.73 0.12 29.22
N ASP A 714 -29.59 -1.01 29.92
CA ASP A 714 -28.54 -2.02 29.71
C ASP A 714 -27.12 -1.43 29.59
N GLY A 715 -26.81 -0.46 30.46
CA GLY A 715 -25.52 0.22 30.51
C GLY A 715 -25.31 1.35 29.50
N ARG A 716 -26.33 1.72 28.70
CA ARG A 716 -26.24 2.82 27.71
C ARG A 716 -27.31 3.89 27.91
N PRO A 717 -26.97 5.19 27.86
CA PRO A 717 -27.96 6.26 27.90
C PRO A 717 -28.79 6.28 26.61
N MET A 718 -30.11 6.08 26.72
CA MET A 718 -31.04 6.25 25.60
C MET A 718 -31.18 7.74 25.24
N TYR A 719 -31.32 8.06 23.96
CA TYR A 719 -31.62 9.44 23.53
C TYR A 719 -32.99 9.53 22.86
N VAL A 720 -33.77 10.56 23.20
CA VAL A 720 -35.21 10.65 22.88
C VAL A 720 -35.53 11.98 22.18
N SER A 721 -36.16 11.93 21.00
CA SER A 721 -36.45 13.12 20.17
C SER A 721 -37.79 13.01 19.43
N VAL A 722 -38.33 14.14 18.95
CA VAL A 722 -39.63 14.20 18.24
C VAL A 722 -39.45 13.94 16.75
N CYS A 723 -40.31 13.12 16.16
CA CYS A 723 -40.40 13.03 14.70
C CYS A 723 -41.19 14.23 14.13
N ARG A 724 -40.57 14.97 13.20
CA ARG A 724 -41.30 15.82 12.24
C ARG A 724 -41.30 15.11 10.89
N GLY A 725 -42.44 15.16 10.19
CA GLY A 725 -42.56 14.66 8.81
C GLY A 725 -42.46 15.82 7.83
N ASP A 726 -41.77 15.59 6.71
CA ASP A 726 -41.74 16.51 5.58
C ASP A 726 -43.13 16.55 4.90
N VAL A 727 -43.53 17.73 4.44
CA VAL A 727 -44.78 17.96 3.69
C VAL A 727 -44.43 18.65 2.38
N GLU A 728 -44.97 18.13 1.28
CA GLU A 728 -44.70 18.62 -0.06
C GLU A 728 -45.37 19.99 -0.29
N THR A 729 -44.57 21.04 -0.47
CA THR A 729 -45.00 22.27 -1.18
C THR A 729 -43.77 23.03 -1.66
N GLY A 730 -43.66 23.25 -2.97
CA GLY A 730 -42.45 23.82 -3.57
C GLY A 730 -42.42 25.35 -3.50
N GLN A 731 -41.62 25.91 -2.59
CA GLN A 731 -41.09 27.29 -2.68
C GLN A 731 -39.87 27.45 -1.76
N GLN A 732 -38.84 28.17 -2.22
CA GLN A 732 -37.67 28.50 -1.40
C GLN A 732 -38.01 29.63 -0.42
N SER A 733 -37.98 29.36 0.88
CA SER A 733 -37.86 30.35 1.95
C SER A 733 -37.39 29.67 3.25
N ASP A 734 -36.71 30.43 4.11
CA ASP A 734 -35.97 29.92 5.26
C ASP A 734 -36.84 29.20 6.29
N LYS A 735 -36.41 28.00 6.72
CA LYS A 735 -36.93 27.35 7.93
C LYS A 735 -35.81 26.79 8.82
N PRO A 736 -35.97 26.87 10.15
CA PRO A 736 -34.84 26.81 11.07
C PRO A 736 -34.39 25.39 11.42
N ASN A 737 -33.13 25.34 11.86
CA ASN A 737 -32.39 24.15 12.28
C ASN A 737 -33.14 23.33 13.36
N SER A 738 -33.29 22.02 13.13
CA SER A 738 -33.69 21.03 14.16
C SER A 738 -32.67 19.88 14.29
N GLY A 739 -31.41 20.16 13.94
CA GLY A 739 -30.28 19.29 14.21
C GLY A 739 -29.88 19.29 15.68
N PHE A 740 -29.43 18.13 16.16
CA PHE A 740 -28.86 17.95 17.51
C PHE A 740 -27.72 18.96 17.75
N GLN A 741 -27.88 19.82 18.75
CA GLN A 741 -26.94 20.89 19.07
C GLN A 741 -25.79 20.35 19.94
N TYR A 742 -24.71 19.93 19.28
CA TYR A 742 -23.42 19.72 19.95
C TYR A 742 -22.76 21.07 20.24
N SER A 743 -22.01 21.14 21.35
CA SER A 743 -21.03 22.19 21.62
C SER A 743 -19.98 22.22 20.49
N VAL A 744 -19.96 23.30 19.71
CA VAL A 744 -18.94 23.54 18.68
C VAL A 744 -17.95 24.55 19.24
N GLY A 745 -16.83 24.05 19.75
CA GLY A 745 -15.79 24.86 20.38
C GLY A 745 -14.82 24.03 21.20
N LEU A 746 -13.84 24.70 21.80
CA LEU A 746 -12.82 24.10 22.66
C LEU A 746 -13.44 23.71 24.02
N GLU A 747 -13.78 22.43 24.22
CA GLU A 747 -14.30 21.93 25.50
C GLU A 747 -13.15 21.77 26.51
N LYS A 748 -12.73 22.87 27.15
CA LYS A 748 -11.53 22.90 28.01
C LYS A 748 -11.56 21.93 29.20
N ASN A 749 -12.72 21.66 29.80
CA ASN A 749 -12.85 20.68 30.90
C ASN A 749 -12.67 19.21 30.43
N LYS A 750 -12.37 18.99 29.15
CA LYS A 750 -12.40 17.67 28.52
C LYS A 750 -11.18 17.43 27.65
N LEU A 751 -10.54 16.29 27.88
CA LEU A 751 -9.36 15.86 27.15
C LEU A 751 -9.73 14.80 26.12
N PHE A 752 -9.04 14.86 24.98
CA PHE A 752 -9.00 13.84 23.95
C PHE A 752 -7.63 13.16 24.02
N VAL A 753 -7.64 11.87 24.36
CA VAL A 753 -6.44 11.06 24.61
C VAL A 753 -6.23 10.11 23.44
N LYS A 754 -5.04 10.17 22.83
CA LYS A 754 -4.62 9.37 21.67
C LYS A 754 -3.52 8.37 22.03
N ASN A 755 -3.39 7.34 21.21
CA ASN A 755 -2.37 6.29 21.28
C ASN A 755 -2.40 5.39 22.54
N ILE A 756 -3.57 5.25 23.16
CA ILE A 756 -3.81 4.26 24.22
C ILE A 756 -3.62 2.84 23.63
N PRO A 757 -3.00 1.87 24.33
CA PRO A 757 -2.93 0.50 23.86
C PRO A 757 -4.31 -0.14 23.64
N THR A 758 -4.42 -1.01 22.63
CA THR A 758 -5.71 -1.56 22.17
C THR A 758 -6.33 -2.59 23.11
N PHE A 759 -5.60 -3.00 24.14
CA PHE A 759 -6.02 -3.91 25.21
C PHE A 759 -6.36 -3.19 26.53
N ALA A 760 -6.00 -1.91 26.68
CA ALA A 760 -6.21 -1.18 27.93
C ALA A 760 -7.70 -0.96 28.21
N THR A 761 -8.11 -1.12 29.47
CA THR A 761 -9.52 -1.01 29.88
C THR A 761 -9.92 0.41 30.29
N GLU A 762 -11.22 0.68 30.29
CA GLU A 762 -11.78 1.98 30.68
C GLU A 762 -11.43 2.36 32.13
N ASN A 763 -11.37 1.38 33.03
CA ASN A 763 -10.99 1.55 34.43
C ASN A 763 -9.50 1.92 34.60
N GLU A 764 -8.61 1.41 33.75
CA GLU A 764 -7.19 1.77 33.78
C GLU A 764 -6.97 3.22 33.33
N VAL A 765 -7.71 3.65 32.30
CA VAL A 765 -7.70 5.05 31.83
C VAL A 765 -8.32 5.97 32.87
N GLU A 766 -9.42 5.58 33.52
CA GLU A 766 -9.98 6.33 34.66
C GLU A 766 -8.93 6.48 35.77
N THR A 767 -8.30 5.39 36.19
CA THR A 767 -7.29 5.38 37.27
C THR A 767 -6.12 6.32 36.94
N LEU A 768 -5.63 6.32 35.69
CA LEU A 768 -4.53 7.19 35.23
C LEU A 768 -4.88 8.68 35.33
N PHE A 769 -6.11 9.07 34.98
CA PHE A 769 -6.49 10.49 34.93
C PHE A 769 -7.07 11.00 36.27
N ARG A 770 -7.60 10.13 37.12
CA ARG A 770 -8.23 10.47 38.41
C ARG A 770 -7.27 11.10 39.42
N GLN A 771 -5.96 10.88 39.29
CA GLN A 771 -4.95 11.53 40.13
C GLN A 771 -4.86 13.06 39.94
N TYR A 772 -5.45 13.60 38.87
CA TYR A 772 -5.43 15.03 38.55
C TYR A 772 -6.68 15.81 38.97
N GLY A 773 -7.74 15.12 39.39
CA GLY A 773 -9.01 15.69 39.82
C GLY A 773 -10.19 14.74 39.57
N ASP A 774 -11.36 15.10 40.08
CA ASP A 774 -12.57 14.29 39.93
C ASP A 774 -13.03 14.22 38.46
N LEU A 775 -13.41 13.00 38.06
CA LEU A 775 -13.77 12.62 36.71
C LEU A 775 -15.29 12.49 36.56
N ARG A 776 -15.83 13.31 35.67
CA ARG A 776 -17.26 13.38 35.35
C ARG A 776 -17.68 12.29 34.37
N SER A 777 -16.82 11.95 33.41
CA SER A 777 -16.95 10.74 32.59
C SER A 777 -15.63 10.38 31.90
N VAL A 778 -15.39 9.07 31.78
CA VAL A 778 -14.39 8.50 30.86
C VAL A 778 -15.15 7.77 29.75
N ARG A 779 -14.60 7.79 28.53
CA ARG A 779 -15.18 7.08 27.38
C ARG A 779 -14.12 6.56 26.43
N LEU A 780 -13.91 5.26 26.40
CA LEU A 780 -13.08 4.57 25.42
C LEU A 780 -13.78 4.49 24.05
N VAL A 781 -13.07 4.75 22.96
CA VAL A 781 -13.63 4.68 21.61
C VAL A 781 -13.37 3.30 21.01
N LEU A 782 -14.43 2.53 20.76
CA LEU A 782 -14.35 1.16 20.23
C LEU A 782 -14.60 1.08 18.70
N HIS A 783 -14.13 0.00 18.08
CA HIS A 783 -14.56 -0.44 16.76
C HIS A 783 -15.95 -1.10 16.81
N LYS A 784 -16.59 -1.27 15.64
CA LYS A 784 -17.84 -2.04 15.47
C LYS A 784 -17.75 -3.52 15.91
N SER A 785 -16.52 -4.00 16.18
CA SER A 785 -16.19 -5.34 16.68
C SER A 785 -15.87 -5.38 18.18
N GLY A 786 -16.01 -4.27 18.92
CA GLY A 786 -15.77 -4.19 20.36
C GLY A 786 -14.31 -3.94 20.79
N ARG A 787 -13.31 -4.14 19.91
CA ARG A 787 -11.91 -3.80 20.20
C ARG A 787 -11.69 -2.29 20.29
N SER A 788 -10.80 -1.83 21.19
CA SER A 788 -10.46 -0.41 21.34
C SER A 788 -9.76 0.16 20.09
N LYS A 789 -9.99 1.45 19.82
CA LYS A 789 -9.25 2.24 18.82
C LYS A 789 -7.97 2.88 19.34
N GLY A 790 -7.68 2.76 20.64
CA GLY A 790 -6.59 3.50 21.27
C GLY A 790 -6.87 5.00 21.40
N LEU A 791 -8.15 5.39 21.46
CA LEU A 791 -8.61 6.75 21.68
C LEU A 791 -9.58 6.78 22.87
N ALA A 792 -9.53 7.83 23.70
CA ALA A 792 -10.51 8.07 24.76
C ALA A 792 -10.89 9.56 24.84
N TYR A 793 -12.05 9.82 25.44
CA TYR A 793 -12.42 11.14 25.95
C TYR A 793 -12.51 11.08 27.47
N VAL A 794 -11.98 12.10 28.14
CA VAL A 794 -11.93 12.20 29.61
C VAL A 794 -12.47 13.58 29.98
N GLU A 795 -13.59 13.64 30.68
CA GLU A 795 -14.24 14.88 31.13
C GLU A 795 -14.02 15.04 32.63
N PHE A 796 -13.33 16.11 33.04
CA PHE A 796 -13.14 16.51 34.43
C PHE A 796 -14.25 17.49 34.85
N ASP A 797 -14.54 17.60 36.14
CA ASP A 797 -15.45 18.64 36.62
C ASP A 797 -14.83 20.05 36.56
N ASN A 798 -13.51 20.19 36.71
CA ASN A 798 -12.78 21.47 36.73
C ASN A 798 -11.82 21.68 35.55
N GLU A 799 -11.77 22.90 35.00
CA GLU A 799 -10.86 23.31 33.90
C GLU A 799 -9.38 23.12 34.29
N GLU A 800 -9.01 23.52 35.51
CA GLU A 800 -7.64 23.42 36.05
C GLU A 800 -7.17 21.96 36.27
N ALA A 801 -8.09 21.03 36.48
CA ALA A 801 -7.76 19.61 36.57
C ALA A 801 -7.42 19.04 35.18
N ALA A 802 -8.21 19.40 34.17
CA ALA A 802 -7.95 19.02 32.78
C ALA A 802 -6.62 19.61 32.27
N ASP A 803 -6.28 20.86 32.59
CA ASP A 803 -5.04 21.46 32.07
C ASP A 803 -3.76 20.87 32.70
N ARG A 804 -3.78 20.56 34.01
CA ARG A 804 -2.67 19.83 34.66
C ARG A 804 -2.49 18.43 34.09
N ALA A 805 -3.60 17.68 33.95
CA ALA A 805 -3.58 16.36 33.32
C ALA A 805 -3.06 16.40 31.88
N ARG A 806 -3.39 17.45 31.12
CA ARG A 806 -2.86 17.70 29.76
C ARG A 806 -1.35 17.93 29.77
N LEU A 807 -0.84 18.77 30.67
CA LEU A 807 0.57 19.12 30.76
C LEU A 807 1.46 17.93 31.16
N GLU A 808 1.01 17.10 32.11
CA GLU A 808 1.82 15.96 32.59
C GLU A 808 1.69 14.69 31.75
N GLN A 809 0.49 14.36 31.22
CA GLN A 809 0.27 13.09 30.51
C GLN A 809 0.50 13.18 28.99
N ASN A 810 0.63 14.38 28.41
CA ASN A 810 0.98 14.51 26.99
C ASN A 810 2.45 14.16 26.74
N GLY A 811 2.69 12.98 26.17
CA GLY A 811 4.02 12.39 25.95
C GLY A 811 4.39 11.30 26.95
N ALA A 812 3.62 11.13 28.04
CA ALA A 812 3.87 10.13 29.08
C ALA A 812 3.71 8.69 28.57
N HIS A 813 4.52 7.78 29.11
CA HIS A 813 4.50 6.37 28.75
C HIS A 813 3.47 5.59 29.58
N PHE A 814 2.40 5.14 28.92
CA PHE A 814 1.36 4.30 29.50
C PHE A 814 1.33 2.94 28.79
N LEU A 815 1.53 1.85 29.54
CA LEU A 815 1.47 0.47 29.05
C LEU A 815 2.26 0.26 27.73
N GLY A 816 3.49 0.79 27.70
CA GLY A 816 4.42 0.68 26.57
C GLY A 816 4.24 1.70 25.43
N LYS A 817 3.30 2.64 25.53
CA LYS A 817 3.06 3.67 24.49
C LYS A 817 3.08 5.09 25.05
N ARG A 818 3.61 6.04 24.27
CA ARG A 818 3.47 7.48 24.56
C ARG A 818 2.06 7.96 24.25
N LEU A 819 1.34 8.45 25.26
CA LEU A 819 0.05 9.09 25.09
C LEU A 819 0.22 10.47 24.45
N SER A 820 -0.82 10.91 23.73
CA SER A 820 -0.98 12.32 23.33
C SER A 820 -2.29 12.82 23.91
N VAL A 821 -2.25 13.96 24.60
CA VAL A 821 -3.36 14.50 25.39
C VAL A 821 -3.59 15.94 24.97
N GLU A 822 -4.76 16.20 24.41
CA GLU A 822 -5.17 17.51 23.89
C GLU A 822 -6.52 17.90 24.48
N PHE A 823 -6.87 19.19 24.49
CA PHE A 823 -8.25 19.58 24.77
C PHE A 823 -9.20 19.11 23.66
N SER A 824 -10.41 18.73 24.04
CA SER A 824 -11.44 18.27 23.11
C SER A 824 -11.94 19.43 22.24
N ASN A 825 -11.36 19.57 21.06
CA ASN A 825 -11.75 20.54 20.03
C ASN A 825 -12.39 19.80 18.83
N PRO A 826 -13.63 19.29 18.94
CA PRO A 826 -14.30 18.64 17.82
C PRO A 826 -14.54 19.68 16.71
N PRO A 827 -14.07 19.45 15.47
CA PRO A 827 -14.23 20.43 14.40
C PRO A 827 -15.73 20.67 14.10
N PRO A 828 -16.10 21.88 13.64
CA PRO A 828 -17.46 22.18 13.25
C PRO A 828 -17.97 21.14 12.26
N ARG A 829 -19.17 20.63 12.53
CA ARG A 829 -19.78 19.56 11.74
C ARG A 829 -20.10 20.11 10.34
N GLN A 830 -19.24 19.80 9.36
CA GLN A 830 -19.44 20.15 7.95
C GLN A 830 -20.90 19.88 7.55
N ASP A 831 -21.56 20.91 7.02
CA ASP A 831 -22.90 20.79 6.48
C ASP A 831 -22.95 19.70 5.41
N ARG A 832 -24.10 19.03 5.29
CA ARG A 832 -24.29 18.01 4.23
C ARG A 832 -24.47 18.60 2.82
N SER A 833 -24.36 19.92 2.66
CA SER A 833 -24.04 20.59 1.40
C SER A 833 -22.52 20.60 1.09
N SER A 834 -21.66 20.61 2.11
CA SER A 834 -20.19 20.64 1.98
C SER A 834 -19.53 19.25 2.03
N SER A 835 -20.05 18.31 2.82
CA SER A 835 -19.53 16.93 2.87
C SER A 835 -19.76 16.12 1.59
N THR A 836 -20.47 16.69 0.61
CA THR A 836 -20.67 16.13 -0.73
C THR A 836 -19.53 16.50 -1.69
N PHE A 837 -18.72 17.51 -1.36
CA PHE A 837 -17.50 17.88 -2.10
C PHE A 837 -16.31 17.01 -1.69
N ALA A 838 -16.12 16.76 -0.38
CA ALA A 838 -14.97 16.02 0.16
C ALA A 838 -14.90 14.52 -0.23
N ARG A 839 -15.89 14.00 -0.96
CA ARG A 839 -15.87 12.65 -1.55
C ARG A 839 -16.06 12.64 -3.07
N LYS A 840 -15.85 13.78 -3.74
CA LYS A 840 -16.01 13.95 -5.19
C LYS A 840 -14.76 14.49 -5.90
N LEU A 841 -13.58 14.18 -5.36
CA LEU A 841 -12.27 14.35 -6.01
C LEU A 841 -11.60 12.99 -6.27
N GLN A 842 -12.30 12.15 -7.04
CA GLN A 842 -11.77 10.92 -7.66
C GLN A 842 -12.31 10.72 -9.08
N ASN A 843 -12.25 11.77 -9.92
CA ASN A 843 -12.03 11.61 -11.37
C ASN A 843 -11.55 12.94 -12.00
N PRO A 844 -10.44 12.99 -12.75
CA PRO A 844 -9.89 14.26 -13.27
C PRO A 844 -10.01 14.42 -14.80
N TYR A 845 -11.22 14.36 -15.37
CA TYR A 845 -11.52 14.85 -16.73
C TYR A 845 -12.94 15.44 -16.79
N SER A 846 -13.07 16.54 -17.55
CA SER A 846 -14.15 17.56 -17.55
C SER A 846 -14.37 18.30 -16.21
N GLY A 847 -14.59 19.62 -16.17
CA GLY A 847 -14.63 20.62 -17.25
C GLY A 847 -14.15 22.01 -16.78
N GLY A 848 -13.92 22.91 -17.73
CA GLY A 848 -13.38 24.26 -17.49
C GLY A 848 -14.40 25.28 -16.94
N PRO A 849 -13.99 26.55 -16.73
CA PRO A 849 -14.77 27.53 -15.98
C PRO A 849 -15.95 28.14 -16.75
N SER A 850 -17.13 28.12 -16.13
CA SER A 850 -18.26 28.99 -16.50
C SER A 850 -18.03 30.41 -16.00
N ARG A 851 -18.20 31.40 -16.88
CA ARG A 851 -17.99 32.83 -16.60
C ARG A 851 -19.16 33.46 -15.83
N PRO A 852 -18.93 34.56 -15.09
CA PRO A 852 -19.94 35.60 -14.90
C PRO A 852 -20.17 36.39 -16.20
N ALA A 853 -21.42 36.83 -16.40
CA ALA A 853 -21.76 38.02 -17.19
C ALA A 853 -22.01 39.20 -16.21
N ASP A 854 -22.07 40.48 -16.56
CA ASP A 854 -22.11 41.17 -17.86
C ASP A 854 -21.29 42.48 -17.81
N VAL A 855 -20.54 42.78 -18.89
CA VAL A 855 -20.33 44.16 -19.40
C VAL A 855 -20.24 44.06 -20.93
N ALA A 856 -20.84 45.00 -21.66
CA ALA A 856 -21.11 44.83 -23.10
C ALA A 856 -20.48 45.91 -24.01
N ARG A 857 -20.36 45.53 -25.30
CA ARG A 857 -20.31 46.35 -26.55
C ARG A 857 -18.95 46.62 -27.24
N SER A 858 -19.11 46.63 -28.57
CA SER A 858 -18.31 47.19 -29.69
C SER A 858 -17.00 46.52 -30.17
N ALA A 859 -17.11 46.02 -31.41
CA ALA A 859 -16.04 45.88 -32.41
C ALA A 859 -16.04 47.14 -33.33
N PRO A 860 -15.33 47.24 -34.49
CA PRO A 860 -14.38 46.31 -35.12
C PRO A 860 -13.09 46.97 -35.67
N ARG A 861 -12.17 46.17 -36.26
CA ARG A 861 -11.15 46.46 -37.33
C ARG A 861 -10.01 45.42 -37.22
N LEU A 862 -9.22 45.07 -38.26
CA LEU A 862 -9.42 45.03 -39.73
C LEU A 862 -8.40 44.01 -40.30
N ARG A 863 -8.62 43.44 -41.50
CA ARG A 863 -7.65 42.56 -42.18
C ARG A 863 -6.71 43.35 -43.10
N LEU A 864 -5.41 43.04 -43.10
CA LEU A 864 -4.50 43.29 -44.23
C LEU A 864 -3.35 42.26 -44.31
N VAL A 865 -3.42 41.36 -45.29
CA VAL A 865 -2.27 40.70 -45.96
C VAL A 865 -2.62 40.65 -47.46
N PRO A 866 -1.69 40.85 -48.42
CA PRO A 866 -2.04 41.25 -49.79
C PRO A 866 -2.74 40.19 -50.68
N ARG A 867 -3.44 40.68 -51.71
CA ARG A 867 -4.01 39.86 -52.80
C ARG A 867 -3.02 39.71 -53.96
N ALA A 868 -2.34 38.58 -54.05
CA ALA A 868 -1.80 38.02 -55.30
C ALA A 868 -1.65 36.49 -55.14
N LEU A 869 -1.60 35.74 -56.24
CA LEU A 869 -1.53 34.26 -56.28
C LEU A 869 -2.79 33.52 -55.79
N SER A 870 -3.94 33.79 -56.43
CA SER A 870 -5.09 32.86 -56.40
C SER A 870 -5.87 32.85 -57.72
N THR A 871 -5.38 32.07 -58.68
CA THR A 871 -6.14 31.52 -59.82
C THR A 871 -5.52 30.17 -60.21
N SER A 872 -6.36 29.20 -60.59
CA SER A 872 -5.99 27.89 -61.18
C SER A 872 -5.60 26.73 -60.25
N GLN A 873 -6.42 26.45 -59.22
CA GLN A 873 -6.57 25.06 -58.72
C GLN A 873 -8.01 24.70 -58.31
N LYS A 874 -9.01 25.41 -58.85
CA LYS A 874 -10.44 25.04 -58.71
C LYS A 874 -10.87 24.12 -59.87
N LEU A 875 -10.72 22.81 -59.70
CA LEU A 875 -11.43 21.76 -60.47
C LEU A 875 -11.06 20.37 -59.91
N MET A 876 -11.71 19.94 -58.81
CA MET A 876 -11.88 18.53 -58.35
C MET A 876 -12.52 18.44 -56.96
N ASP A 877 -12.35 19.48 -56.12
CA ASP A 877 -12.60 19.41 -54.67
C ASP A 877 -14.07 19.66 -54.29
N LYS A 878 -15.01 18.85 -54.82
CA LYS A 878 -16.47 19.06 -54.65
C LYS A 878 -17.27 17.88 -54.08
N ASP A 879 -16.72 16.68 -54.05
CA ASP A 879 -17.47 15.46 -53.69
C ASP A 879 -17.20 14.98 -52.25
N ASN A 880 -16.29 15.64 -51.53
CA ASN A 880 -15.74 15.16 -50.25
C ASN A 880 -16.49 15.66 -48.99
N SER A 881 -17.63 16.36 -49.13
CA SER A 881 -18.33 17.03 -48.02
C SER A 881 -19.70 16.43 -47.65
N MET A 882 -19.92 15.13 -47.92
CA MET A 882 -21.25 14.49 -47.83
C MET A 882 -21.34 13.30 -46.85
N LEU A 883 -20.33 13.08 -46.01
CA LEU A 883 -20.31 12.05 -44.97
C LEU A 883 -20.01 12.67 -43.58
N LEU A 884 -20.53 12.04 -42.53
CA LEU A 884 -20.52 12.48 -41.11
C LEU A 884 -21.51 13.60 -40.71
N SER A 885 -22.77 13.48 -41.13
CA SER A 885 -23.89 14.10 -40.40
C SER A 885 -24.28 13.26 -39.18
N LEU A 886 -23.44 13.25 -38.14
CA LEU A 886 -23.90 12.88 -36.80
C LEU A 886 -25.06 13.82 -36.43
N SER A 887 -26.11 13.29 -35.79
CA SER A 887 -27.17 14.11 -35.21
C SER A 887 -26.54 15.22 -34.35
N PRO A 888 -27.00 16.49 -34.43
CA PRO A 888 -26.40 17.57 -33.66
C PRO A 888 -26.45 17.21 -32.17
N PRO A 889 -25.33 17.31 -31.43
CA PRO A 889 -25.24 16.83 -30.05
C PRO A 889 -26.27 17.53 -29.17
N ALA A 890 -26.96 16.75 -28.34
CA ALA A 890 -28.12 17.21 -27.58
C ALA A 890 -27.76 18.21 -26.47
N SER A 891 -26.50 18.20 -26.02
CA SER A 891 -25.92 19.26 -25.18
C SER A 891 -24.47 19.53 -25.56
N LYS A 892 -23.94 20.67 -25.07
CA LYS A 892 -22.51 21.00 -25.18
C LYS A 892 -21.60 19.95 -24.50
N GLU A 893 -22.12 19.27 -23.48
CA GLU A 893 -21.37 18.24 -22.74
C GLU A 893 -21.16 16.98 -23.61
N GLU A 894 -22.16 16.63 -24.43
CA GLU A 894 -22.05 15.54 -25.40
C GLU A 894 -21.02 15.85 -26.51
N GLU A 895 -20.88 17.12 -26.91
CA GLU A 895 -19.80 17.55 -27.82
C GLU A 895 -18.40 17.36 -27.20
N GLU A 896 -18.23 17.65 -25.90
CA GLU A 896 -16.97 17.41 -25.18
C GLU A 896 -16.67 15.91 -25.03
N LEU A 897 -17.70 15.06 -24.83
CA LEU A 897 -17.56 13.60 -24.74
C LEU A 897 -17.14 12.95 -26.07
N ILE A 898 -17.57 13.46 -27.23
CA ILE A 898 -17.21 12.91 -28.54
C ILE A 898 -15.95 13.55 -29.16
N ALA A 899 -15.32 14.52 -28.50
CA ALA A 899 -14.11 15.18 -29.00
C ALA A 899 -12.95 14.21 -29.34
N PRO A 900 -12.65 13.15 -28.55
CA PRO A 900 -11.64 12.14 -28.91
C PRO A 900 -11.97 11.40 -30.21
N PHE A 901 -13.26 11.09 -30.44
CA PHE A 901 -13.71 10.43 -31.67
C PHE A 901 -13.65 11.37 -32.88
N LYS A 902 -14.08 12.63 -32.72
CA LYS A 902 -13.90 13.69 -33.74
C LYS A 902 -12.43 13.84 -34.14
N TYR A 903 -11.50 13.74 -33.19
CA TYR A 903 -10.07 13.81 -33.47
C TYR A 903 -9.59 12.66 -34.36
N ILE A 904 -9.84 11.39 -34.00
CA ILE A 904 -9.33 10.26 -34.82
C ILE A 904 -9.95 10.24 -36.22
N CYS A 905 -11.22 10.64 -36.35
CA CYS A 905 -11.89 10.82 -37.66
C CYS A 905 -11.27 11.94 -38.52
N SER A 906 -10.55 12.90 -37.93
CA SER A 906 -9.82 13.95 -38.67
C SER A 906 -8.48 13.47 -39.24
N ILE A 907 -7.95 12.32 -38.80
CA ILE A 907 -6.69 11.77 -39.31
C ILE A 907 -6.98 11.03 -40.63
N PRO A 908 -6.42 11.48 -41.78
CA PRO A 908 -6.76 10.92 -43.10
C PRO A 908 -6.48 9.42 -43.18
N GLY A 909 -7.45 8.67 -43.71
CA GLY A 909 -7.46 7.19 -43.74
C GLY A 909 -7.57 6.61 -45.15
N LYS A 910 -7.28 5.30 -45.29
CA LYS A 910 -7.40 4.57 -46.56
C LYS A 910 -8.86 4.45 -47.05
N GLN A 911 -9.84 4.59 -46.13
CA GLN A 911 -11.30 4.43 -46.32
C GLN A 911 -11.73 3.15 -47.05
N ILE A 912 -10.99 2.06 -46.84
CA ILE A 912 -11.18 0.79 -47.54
C ILE A 912 -12.53 0.14 -47.20
N ARG A 913 -12.99 0.19 -45.94
CA ARG A 913 -14.26 -0.44 -45.54
C ARG A 913 -15.47 0.23 -46.19
N VAL A 914 -15.51 1.57 -46.25
CA VAL A 914 -16.56 2.32 -46.96
C VAL A 914 -16.51 2.00 -48.46
N LYS A 915 -15.33 2.03 -49.09
CA LYS A 915 -15.15 1.65 -50.50
C LYS A 915 -15.59 0.20 -50.79
N LEU A 916 -15.39 -0.71 -49.85
CA LEU A 916 -15.81 -2.11 -49.94
C LEU A 916 -17.35 -2.22 -49.84
N VAL A 917 -17.98 -1.54 -48.88
CA VAL A 917 -19.46 -1.47 -48.77
C VAL A 917 -20.07 -0.89 -50.06
N CYS A 918 -19.56 0.23 -50.57
CA CYS A 918 -20.02 0.80 -51.85
C CYS A 918 -19.76 -0.13 -53.05
N GLY A 919 -18.61 -0.80 -53.10
CA GLY A 919 -18.23 -1.70 -54.19
C GLY A 919 -19.09 -2.96 -54.26
N PHE A 920 -19.34 -3.61 -53.12
CA PHE A 920 -20.25 -4.75 -53.05
C PHE A 920 -21.71 -4.33 -53.34
N ASN A 921 -22.09 -3.07 -53.12
CA ASN A 921 -23.43 -2.61 -53.50
C ASN A 921 -23.70 -2.67 -55.01
N LEU A 922 -22.67 -2.72 -55.87
CA LEU A 922 -22.84 -2.97 -57.31
C LEU A 922 -23.42 -4.36 -57.62
N TRP A 923 -23.30 -5.33 -56.70
CA TRP A 923 -23.89 -6.67 -56.81
C TRP A 923 -25.07 -6.88 -55.86
N LEU A 924 -25.17 -6.10 -54.79
CA LEU A 924 -26.23 -6.22 -53.78
C LEU A 924 -27.42 -5.28 -54.03
N ASN A 925 -27.25 -4.19 -54.77
CA ASN A 925 -28.32 -3.26 -55.20
C ASN A 925 -29.27 -2.86 -54.05
N VAL A 926 -28.70 -2.38 -52.95
CA VAL A 926 -29.39 -1.84 -51.77
C VAL A 926 -29.52 -0.32 -51.90
N ASP A 927 -30.61 0.24 -51.37
CA ASP A 927 -30.89 1.68 -51.37
C ASP A 927 -29.78 2.49 -50.70
N ASN A 928 -29.39 3.61 -51.33
CA ASN A 928 -28.26 4.43 -50.89
C ASN A 928 -28.41 4.97 -49.45
N GLU A 929 -29.62 5.18 -48.94
CA GLU A 929 -29.85 5.58 -47.55
C GLU A 929 -29.38 4.51 -46.55
N ILE A 930 -29.68 3.23 -46.83
CA ILE A 930 -29.27 2.08 -46.03
C ILE A 930 -27.76 1.84 -46.18
N VAL A 931 -27.22 1.99 -47.39
CA VAL A 931 -25.77 1.89 -47.67
C VAL A 931 -24.98 2.93 -46.88
N ASN A 932 -25.48 4.17 -46.81
CA ASN A 932 -24.87 5.25 -46.04
C ASN A 932 -24.93 4.97 -44.53
N ALA A 933 -26.09 4.52 -44.02
CA ALA A 933 -26.24 4.18 -42.60
C ALA A 933 -25.32 3.02 -42.17
N ILE A 934 -25.19 1.97 -42.99
CA ILE A 934 -24.26 0.85 -42.75
C ILE A 934 -22.80 1.33 -42.84
N SER A 935 -22.48 2.19 -43.81
CA SER A 935 -21.13 2.78 -43.94
C SER A 935 -20.73 3.57 -42.69
N GLU A 936 -21.64 4.39 -42.16
CA GLU A 936 -21.42 5.16 -40.93
C GLU A 936 -21.21 4.23 -39.72
N ILE A 937 -22.04 3.17 -39.56
CA ILE A 937 -21.88 2.18 -38.49
C ILE A 937 -20.49 1.50 -38.56
N VAL A 938 -20.07 1.05 -39.74
CA VAL A 938 -18.78 0.38 -39.94
C VAL A 938 -17.59 1.34 -39.72
N GLU A 939 -17.72 2.61 -40.09
CA GLU A 939 -16.70 3.63 -39.83
C GLU A 939 -16.60 3.99 -38.35
N MET A 940 -17.73 4.18 -37.66
CA MET A 940 -17.78 4.43 -36.21
C MET A 940 -17.11 3.30 -35.43
N LEU A 941 -17.44 2.05 -35.75
CA LEU A 941 -16.84 0.87 -35.13
C LEU A 941 -15.34 0.77 -35.42
N HIS A 942 -14.90 1.05 -36.65
CA HIS A 942 -13.49 1.02 -36.99
C HIS A 942 -12.69 2.08 -36.21
N ASN A 943 -13.17 3.33 -36.18
CA ASN A 943 -12.43 4.41 -35.54
C ASN A 943 -12.45 4.28 -34.01
N ALA A 944 -13.54 3.76 -33.41
CA ALA A 944 -13.57 3.37 -32.01
C ALA A 944 -12.61 2.20 -31.69
N SER A 945 -12.53 1.18 -32.56
CA SER A 945 -11.59 0.08 -32.36
C SER A 945 -10.14 0.54 -32.47
N LEU A 946 -9.82 1.48 -33.38
CA LEU A 946 -8.48 2.08 -33.46
C LEU A 946 -8.08 2.87 -32.21
N MET A 947 -9.02 3.56 -31.55
CA MET A 947 -8.76 4.25 -30.28
C MET A 947 -8.42 3.30 -29.13
N ILE A 948 -8.88 2.04 -29.20
CA ILE A 948 -8.60 0.98 -28.21
C ILE A 948 -7.32 0.23 -28.58
N ASP A 949 -7.12 -0.11 -29.85
CA ASP A 949 -5.88 -0.66 -30.43
C ASP A 949 -4.66 0.24 -30.07
N ASP A 950 -4.79 1.57 -30.22
CA ASP A 950 -3.80 2.59 -29.76
C ASP A 950 -3.44 2.45 -28.26
N ILE A 951 -4.38 2.02 -27.42
CA ILE A 951 -4.20 1.89 -25.97
C ILE A 951 -3.61 0.52 -25.62
N GLU A 952 -4.11 -0.54 -26.26
CA GLU A 952 -3.72 -1.93 -26.01
C GLU A 952 -2.27 -2.21 -26.43
N ASP A 953 -1.79 -1.55 -27.50
CA ASP A 953 -0.40 -1.61 -27.97
C ASP A 953 0.49 -0.50 -27.41
N SER A 954 -0.08 0.48 -26.68
CA SER A 954 0.64 1.65 -26.13
C SER A 954 1.35 2.53 -27.18
N SER A 955 0.93 2.46 -28.44
CA SER A 955 1.50 3.19 -29.58
C SER A 955 1.53 4.70 -29.35
N GLU A 956 2.57 5.40 -29.84
CA GLU A 956 2.71 6.85 -29.62
C GLU A 956 2.13 7.71 -30.76
N LEU A 957 2.24 7.21 -31.99
CA LEU A 957 1.82 7.88 -33.21
C LEU A 957 0.89 6.97 -34.02
N ARG A 958 -0.15 7.53 -34.64
CA ARG A 958 -0.92 6.87 -35.69
C ARG A 958 -0.85 7.69 -36.98
N ARG A 959 -0.25 7.10 -38.03
CA ARG A 959 -0.03 7.74 -39.35
C ARG A 959 0.82 9.04 -39.28
N GLY A 960 1.67 9.18 -38.27
CA GLY A 960 2.51 10.38 -38.04
C GLY A 960 1.87 11.48 -37.21
N MET A 961 0.62 11.31 -36.76
CA MET A 961 -0.06 12.18 -35.79
C MET A 961 -0.05 11.52 -34.40
N PRO A 962 -0.04 12.27 -33.28
CA PRO A 962 -0.17 11.68 -31.95
C PRO A 962 -1.45 10.87 -31.78
N VAL A 963 -1.38 9.73 -31.08
CA VAL A 963 -2.57 8.92 -30.80
C VAL A 963 -3.56 9.64 -29.87
N THR A 964 -4.82 9.27 -29.98
CA THR A 964 -5.93 9.97 -29.30
C THR A 964 -5.76 9.99 -27.78
N HIS A 965 -5.25 8.90 -27.18
CA HIS A 965 -5.07 8.79 -25.73
C HIS A 965 -3.97 9.70 -25.17
N ARG A 966 -3.01 10.16 -25.99
CA ARG A 966 -1.97 11.13 -25.59
C ARG A 966 -2.50 12.57 -25.57
N ILE A 967 -3.55 12.87 -26.36
CA ILE A 967 -4.16 14.22 -26.42
C ILE A 967 -5.27 14.39 -25.38
N TYR A 968 -6.20 13.44 -25.31
CA TYR A 968 -7.40 13.52 -24.46
C TYR A 968 -7.27 12.76 -23.14
N GLY A 969 -6.15 12.07 -22.93
CA GLY A 969 -5.94 11.18 -21.79
C GLY A 969 -6.57 9.79 -21.98
N LEU A 970 -5.99 8.82 -21.29
CA LEU A 970 -6.43 7.43 -21.28
C LEU A 970 -7.90 7.25 -20.82
N PRO A 971 -8.38 7.84 -19.70
CA PRO A 971 -9.74 7.61 -19.22
C PRO A 971 -10.81 8.14 -20.20
N THR A 972 -10.59 9.34 -20.74
CA THR A 972 -11.50 9.98 -21.70
C THR A 972 -11.58 9.16 -22.98
N THR A 973 -10.43 8.78 -23.54
CA THR A 973 -10.36 8.05 -24.81
C THR A 973 -11.02 6.67 -24.73
N LEU A 974 -10.74 5.94 -23.64
CA LEU A 974 -11.38 4.65 -23.38
C LEU A 974 -12.90 4.78 -23.19
N ASN A 975 -13.36 5.80 -22.46
CA ASN A 975 -14.80 6.06 -22.27
C ASN A 975 -15.48 6.43 -23.59
N THR A 976 -14.89 7.32 -24.39
CA THR A 976 -15.45 7.73 -25.70
C THR A 976 -15.50 6.57 -26.68
N ALA A 977 -14.46 5.74 -26.79
CA ALA A 977 -14.47 4.58 -27.68
C ALA A 977 -15.59 3.58 -27.33
N ASN A 978 -15.75 3.25 -26.04
CA ASN A 978 -16.84 2.39 -25.56
C ASN A 978 -18.22 3.03 -25.78
N TYR A 979 -18.38 4.33 -25.53
CA TYR A 979 -19.63 5.05 -25.83
C TYR A 979 -19.98 4.97 -27.33
N ILE A 980 -19.01 5.15 -28.23
CA ILE A 980 -19.22 5.07 -29.68
C ILE A 980 -19.66 3.67 -30.13
N TYR A 981 -19.17 2.58 -29.50
CA TYR A 981 -19.70 1.23 -29.74
C TYR A 981 -21.21 1.15 -29.44
N PHE A 982 -21.69 1.76 -28.35
CA PHE A 982 -23.12 1.78 -28.03
C PHE A 982 -23.94 2.72 -28.94
N VAL A 983 -23.36 3.82 -29.44
CA VAL A 983 -24.03 4.66 -30.46
C VAL A 983 -24.13 3.92 -31.80
N ALA A 984 -23.10 3.16 -32.20
CA ALA A 984 -23.14 2.31 -33.39
C ALA A 984 -24.17 1.18 -33.27
N LEU A 985 -24.32 0.59 -32.07
CA LEU A 985 -25.41 -0.36 -31.77
C LEU A 985 -26.79 0.32 -31.86
N SER A 986 -26.95 1.52 -31.32
CA SER A 986 -28.20 2.30 -31.42
C SER A 986 -28.59 2.59 -32.88
N LYS A 987 -27.63 3.01 -33.71
CA LYS A 987 -27.82 3.15 -35.17
C LYS A 987 -28.15 1.82 -35.85
N THR A 988 -27.55 0.72 -35.43
CA THR A 988 -27.87 -0.63 -35.93
C THR A 988 -29.32 -1.02 -35.65
N VAL A 989 -29.84 -0.74 -34.45
CA VAL A 989 -31.26 -0.96 -34.10
C VAL A 989 -32.18 -0.10 -34.97
N GLN A 990 -31.77 1.13 -35.33
CA GLN A 990 -32.53 2.02 -36.20
C GLN A 990 -32.67 1.52 -37.65
N LEU A 991 -31.86 0.53 -38.08
CA LEU A 991 -32.03 -0.15 -39.38
C LEU A 991 -33.29 -1.06 -39.44
N ARG A 992 -33.94 -1.33 -38.30
CA ARG A 992 -35.22 -2.06 -38.16
C ARG A 992 -35.27 -3.49 -38.75
N HIS A 993 -34.13 -4.10 -39.07
CA HIS A 993 -34.05 -5.50 -39.48
C HIS A 993 -33.67 -6.40 -38.30
N GLY A 994 -34.42 -7.50 -38.07
CA GLY A 994 -34.25 -8.37 -36.90
C GLY A 994 -32.83 -8.88 -36.69
N ASP A 995 -32.21 -9.41 -37.74
CA ASP A 995 -30.84 -9.95 -37.67
C ASP A 995 -29.72 -8.90 -37.63
N ALA A 996 -29.99 -7.60 -37.81
CA ALA A 996 -28.92 -6.58 -37.89
C ALA A 996 -28.11 -6.50 -36.58
N VAL A 997 -28.79 -6.57 -35.44
CA VAL A 997 -28.16 -6.60 -34.10
C VAL A 997 -27.37 -7.89 -33.88
N LYS A 998 -27.82 -9.01 -34.46
CA LYS A 998 -27.11 -10.29 -34.40
C LYS A 998 -25.79 -10.22 -35.19
N VAL A 999 -25.84 -9.80 -36.46
CA VAL A 999 -24.65 -9.64 -37.33
C VAL A 999 -23.64 -8.66 -36.71
N PHE A 1000 -24.10 -7.56 -36.13
CA PHE A 1000 -23.28 -6.63 -35.34
C PHE A 1000 -22.59 -7.35 -34.17
N THR A 1001 -23.35 -8.03 -33.32
CA THR A 1001 -22.84 -8.65 -32.08
C THR A 1001 -21.86 -9.78 -32.38
N GLU A 1002 -22.15 -10.64 -33.35
CA GLU A 1002 -21.27 -11.73 -33.78
C GLU A 1002 -19.95 -11.17 -34.35
N SER A 1003 -20.01 -10.11 -35.17
CA SER A 1003 -18.82 -9.46 -35.73
C SER A 1003 -17.96 -8.76 -34.67
N LEU A 1004 -18.56 -8.11 -33.68
CA LEU A 1004 -17.82 -7.50 -32.56
C LEU A 1004 -17.22 -8.55 -31.62
N LEU A 1005 -17.92 -9.67 -31.37
CA LEU A 1005 -17.38 -10.77 -30.58
C LEU A 1005 -16.15 -11.38 -31.25
N ASP A 1006 -16.19 -11.60 -32.57
CA ASP A 1006 -15.03 -12.10 -33.31
C ASP A 1006 -13.88 -11.09 -33.34
N LEU A 1007 -14.15 -9.78 -33.53
CA LEU A 1007 -13.13 -8.74 -33.44
C LEU A 1007 -12.33 -8.82 -32.12
N HIS A 1008 -13.02 -8.88 -30.98
CA HIS A 1008 -12.40 -8.96 -29.65
C HIS A 1008 -11.74 -10.33 -29.38
N ARG A 1009 -12.28 -11.43 -29.93
CA ARG A 1009 -11.62 -12.76 -29.89
C ARG A 1009 -10.30 -12.77 -30.65
N GLY A 1010 -10.24 -12.12 -31.82
CA GLY A 1010 -9.01 -11.96 -32.60
C GLY A 1010 -7.97 -11.12 -31.83
N GLN A 1011 -8.36 -9.91 -31.43
CA GLN A 1011 -7.54 -8.98 -30.64
C GLN A 1011 -6.97 -9.65 -29.38
N GLY A 1012 -7.82 -10.32 -28.59
CA GLY A 1012 -7.42 -10.97 -27.34
C GLY A 1012 -6.45 -12.14 -27.53
N MET A 1013 -6.51 -12.86 -28.66
CA MET A 1013 -5.54 -13.91 -28.97
C MET A 1013 -4.19 -13.34 -29.40
N GLU A 1014 -4.17 -12.25 -30.17
CA GLU A 1014 -2.95 -11.54 -30.56
C GLU A 1014 -2.23 -10.97 -29.33
N ILE A 1015 -2.97 -10.28 -28.45
CA ILE A 1015 -2.48 -9.78 -27.16
C ILE A 1015 -1.95 -10.93 -26.28
N TYR A 1016 -2.67 -12.04 -26.18
CA TYR A 1016 -2.22 -13.21 -25.42
C TYR A 1016 -0.90 -13.78 -25.94
N TRP A 1017 -0.72 -13.90 -27.26
CA TRP A 1017 0.55 -14.36 -27.85
C TRP A 1017 1.69 -13.38 -27.59
N ARG A 1018 1.44 -12.08 -27.80
CA ARG A 1018 2.36 -10.94 -27.55
C ARG A 1018 2.84 -10.86 -26.10
N ASP A 1019 1.94 -11.06 -25.13
CA ASP A 1019 2.22 -10.86 -23.70
C ASP A 1019 2.67 -12.14 -22.98
N ALA A 1020 2.20 -13.33 -23.40
CA ALA A 1020 2.75 -14.61 -22.94
C ALA A 1020 4.03 -15.03 -23.70
N VAL A 1021 4.37 -14.31 -24.79
CA VAL A 1021 5.48 -14.57 -25.70
C VAL A 1021 5.46 -16.00 -26.28
N ILE A 1022 4.28 -16.39 -26.78
CA ILE A 1022 4.01 -17.70 -27.40
C ILE A 1022 3.77 -17.47 -28.88
N CYS A 1023 4.72 -17.86 -29.74
CA CYS A 1023 4.55 -17.78 -31.19
C CYS A 1023 3.36 -18.65 -31.65
N PRO A 1024 2.37 -18.10 -32.38
CA PRO A 1024 1.32 -18.90 -33.00
C PRO A 1024 1.87 -19.72 -34.17
N THR A 1025 1.13 -20.76 -34.56
CA THR A 1025 1.30 -21.41 -35.87
C THR A 1025 0.65 -20.57 -36.96
N GLU A 1026 1.07 -20.70 -38.22
CA GLU A 1026 0.48 -19.89 -39.32
C GLU A 1026 -1.06 -20.04 -39.37
N ALA A 1027 -1.58 -21.26 -39.26
CA ALA A 1027 -3.03 -21.51 -39.25
C ALA A 1027 -3.78 -20.82 -38.09
N LYS A 1028 -3.14 -20.64 -36.92
CA LYS A 1028 -3.73 -19.87 -35.80
C LYS A 1028 -3.72 -18.37 -36.06
N TYR A 1029 -2.63 -17.86 -36.65
CA TYR A 1029 -2.57 -16.46 -37.09
C TYR A 1029 -3.66 -16.17 -38.14
N LEU A 1030 -3.84 -17.03 -39.15
CA LEU A 1030 -4.89 -16.86 -40.16
C LEU A 1030 -6.31 -16.84 -39.55
N ASP A 1031 -6.60 -17.72 -38.58
CA ASP A 1031 -7.85 -17.70 -37.81
C ASP A 1031 -8.02 -16.39 -36.99
N MET A 1032 -6.95 -15.87 -36.39
CA MET A 1032 -6.95 -14.56 -35.73
C MET A 1032 -7.26 -13.43 -36.71
N VAL A 1033 -6.62 -13.40 -37.89
CA VAL A 1033 -6.85 -12.36 -38.92
C VAL A 1033 -8.28 -12.39 -39.46
N ILE A 1034 -8.84 -13.58 -39.67
CA ILE A 1034 -10.25 -13.77 -40.04
C ILE A 1034 -11.17 -13.22 -38.95
N LYS A 1035 -10.80 -13.29 -37.67
CA LYS A 1035 -11.57 -12.77 -36.54
C LYS A 1035 -11.42 -11.25 -36.36
N LYS A 1036 -10.19 -10.74 -36.23
CA LYS A 1036 -9.83 -9.31 -36.07
C LYS A 1036 -10.19 -8.50 -37.33
N THR A 1037 -9.40 -8.63 -38.39
CA THR A 1037 -9.52 -7.79 -39.59
C THR A 1037 -10.70 -8.22 -40.48
N GLY A 1038 -10.94 -9.53 -40.59
CA GLY A 1038 -12.07 -10.09 -41.35
C GLY A 1038 -13.44 -9.78 -40.75
N GLY A 1039 -13.56 -9.68 -39.41
CA GLY A 1039 -14.83 -9.38 -38.74
C GLY A 1039 -15.46 -8.07 -39.22
N LEU A 1040 -14.68 -6.99 -39.31
CA LEU A 1040 -15.15 -5.69 -39.80
C LEU A 1040 -15.36 -5.63 -41.32
N PHE A 1041 -14.76 -6.55 -42.10
CA PHE A 1041 -15.02 -6.66 -43.54
C PHE A 1041 -16.33 -7.41 -43.80
N ARG A 1042 -16.54 -8.53 -43.10
CA ARG A 1042 -17.81 -9.28 -43.10
C ARG A 1042 -18.99 -8.43 -42.64
N LEU A 1043 -18.83 -7.66 -41.55
CA LEU A 1043 -19.89 -6.83 -40.97
C LEU A 1043 -20.61 -5.96 -42.02
N GLY A 1044 -19.87 -5.18 -42.81
CA GLY A 1044 -20.46 -4.25 -43.77
C GLY A 1044 -21.23 -4.94 -44.91
N VAL A 1045 -20.67 -6.01 -45.47
CA VAL A 1045 -21.33 -6.77 -46.54
C VAL A 1045 -22.49 -7.58 -46.01
N ASN A 1046 -22.32 -8.28 -44.88
CA ASN A 1046 -23.37 -9.11 -44.29
C ASN A 1046 -24.55 -8.25 -43.82
N MET A 1047 -24.33 -7.00 -43.38
CA MET A 1047 -25.40 -6.04 -43.14
C MET A 1047 -26.12 -5.61 -44.44
N LEU A 1048 -25.40 -5.29 -45.52
CA LEU A 1048 -26.04 -5.01 -46.83
C LEU A 1048 -26.88 -6.21 -47.31
N GLN A 1049 -26.39 -7.43 -47.11
CA GLN A 1049 -27.07 -8.66 -47.52
C GLN A 1049 -28.38 -8.93 -46.77
N LEU A 1050 -28.66 -8.28 -45.64
CA LEU A 1050 -29.98 -8.33 -45.02
C LEU A 1050 -31.02 -7.67 -45.94
N PHE A 1051 -30.69 -6.49 -46.46
CA PHE A 1051 -31.56 -5.64 -47.29
C PHE A 1051 -31.52 -5.97 -48.79
N SER A 1052 -30.52 -6.74 -49.23
CA SER A 1052 -30.38 -7.19 -50.62
C SER A 1052 -31.28 -8.39 -50.97
N THR A 1053 -31.71 -8.48 -52.22
CA THR A 1053 -32.27 -9.73 -52.81
C THR A 1053 -31.19 -10.77 -53.12
N ASN A 1054 -29.93 -10.36 -53.26
CA ASN A 1054 -28.79 -11.23 -53.57
C ASN A 1054 -28.22 -11.86 -52.28
N LYS A 1055 -28.41 -13.17 -52.13
CA LYS A 1055 -27.96 -13.97 -50.98
C LYS A 1055 -26.72 -14.85 -51.30
N THR A 1056 -25.91 -14.48 -52.30
CA THR A 1056 -24.64 -15.16 -52.61
C THR A 1056 -23.69 -15.08 -51.41
N ASP A 1057 -23.02 -16.17 -51.03
CA ASP A 1057 -22.05 -16.13 -49.93
C ASP A 1057 -20.72 -15.48 -50.39
N TYR A 1058 -20.41 -14.31 -49.82
CA TYR A 1058 -19.16 -13.58 -50.07
C TYR A 1058 -18.11 -13.77 -48.97
N ASN A 1059 -18.40 -14.52 -47.91
CA ASN A 1059 -17.52 -14.59 -46.72
C ASN A 1059 -16.12 -15.13 -47.06
N GLN A 1060 -15.98 -16.09 -47.98
CA GLN A 1060 -14.66 -16.59 -48.40
C GLN A 1060 -13.81 -15.50 -49.07
N LEU A 1061 -14.38 -14.75 -50.02
CA LEU A 1061 -13.70 -13.63 -50.69
C LEU A 1061 -13.30 -12.55 -49.68
N LEU A 1062 -14.19 -12.22 -48.74
CA LEU A 1062 -13.90 -11.24 -47.68
C LEU A 1062 -12.79 -11.70 -46.72
N ASN A 1063 -12.72 -13.01 -46.44
CA ASN A 1063 -11.66 -13.60 -45.63
C ASN A 1063 -10.31 -13.61 -46.36
N ASP A 1064 -10.26 -13.95 -47.65
CA ASP A 1064 -9.04 -13.87 -48.47
C ASP A 1064 -8.58 -12.40 -48.63
N MET A 1065 -9.50 -11.46 -48.88
CA MET A 1065 -9.20 -10.01 -48.92
C MET A 1065 -8.66 -9.48 -47.58
N ALA A 1066 -9.24 -9.90 -46.45
CA ALA A 1066 -8.77 -9.51 -45.12
C ALA A 1066 -7.39 -10.10 -44.80
N THR A 1067 -7.15 -11.35 -45.21
CA THR A 1067 -5.86 -12.03 -45.08
C THR A 1067 -4.77 -11.33 -45.88
N TYR A 1068 -5.03 -11.01 -47.14
CA TYR A 1068 -4.13 -10.22 -47.98
C TYR A 1068 -3.86 -8.84 -47.39
N PHE A 1069 -4.90 -8.16 -46.88
CA PHE A 1069 -4.76 -6.84 -46.30
C PHE A 1069 -3.86 -6.84 -45.05
N GLN A 1070 -4.05 -7.80 -44.15
CA GLN A 1070 -3.23 -7.89 -42.93
C GLN A 1070 -1.78 -8.24 -43.25
N ILE A 1071 -1.53 -9.36 -43.95
CA ILE A 1071 -0.16 -9.81 -44.28
C ILE A 1071 0.61 -8.72 -45.07
N ARG A 1072 -0.11 -7.88 -45.83
CA ARG A 1072 0.48 -6.74 -46.53
C ARG A 1072 0.85 -5.60 -45.59
N ASP A 1073 -0.02 -5.20 -44.66
CA ASP A 1073 0.31 -4.12 -43.72
C ASP A 1073 1.40 -4.59 -42.72
N ASP A 1074 1.41 -5.85 -42.29
CA ASP A 1074 2.53 -6.53 -41.58
C ASP A 1074 3.86 -6.43 -42.35
N TYR A 1075 3.87 -6.86 -43.62
CA TYR A 1075 5.07 -6.77 -44.47
C TYR A 1075 5.54 -5.33 -44.65
N MET A 1076 4.61 -4.38 -44.81
CA MET A 1076 4.93 -2.96 -44.96
C MET A 1076 5.43 -2.33 -43.64
N ASN A 1077 5.05 -2.83 -42.46
CA ASN A 1077 5.57 -2.36 -41.17
C ASN A 1077 7.10 -2.55 -41.08
N LEU A 1078 7.58 -3.72 -41.52
CA LEU A 1078 9.00 -4.08 -41.46
C LEU A 1078 9.85 -3.57 -42.65
N VAL A 1079 9.21 -3.15 -43.75
CA VAL A 1079 9.89 -2.81 -45.03
C VAL A 1079 9.71 -1.34 -45.44
N ALA A 1080 8.78 -0.58 -44.84
CA ALA A 1080 8.67 0.85 -45.07
C ALA A 1080 9.81 1.63 -44.39
N GLY A 1081 10.29 2.68 -45.06
CA GLY A 1081 11.30 3.58 -44.52
C GLY A 1081 10.79 4.49 -43.39
N GLU A 1082 11.75 5.10 -42.69
CA GLU A 1082 11.65 5.76 -41.36
C GLU A 1082 10.65 6.94 -41.23
N LEU A 1083 9.94 7.31 -42.31
CA LEU A 1083 8.94 8.40 -42.33
C LEU A 1083 7.59 8.04 -41.65
N LYS A 1084 7.45 6.80 -41.17
CA LYS A 1084 6.42 6.29 -40.25
C LYS A 1084 7.14 5.35 -39.29
N GLY A 1085 6.66 5.18 -38.06
CA GLY A 1085 7.45 4.59 -36.98
C GLY A 1085 8.10 3.27 -37.41
N PHE A 1086 9.43 3.29 -37.47
CA PHE A 1086 10.19 2.23 -38.13
C PHE A 1086 10.02 0.92 -37.36
N ALA A 1087 9.50 -0.10 -38.03
CA ALA A 1087 9.18 -1.41 -37.46
C ALA A 1087 8.43 -1.31 -36.11
N GLU A 1088 7.31 -0.59 -36.10
CA GLU A 1088 6.39 -0.47 -34.95
C GLU A 1088 6.05 -1.85 -34.34
N ASP A 1089 5.83 -2.90 -35.15
CA ASP A 1089 5.53 -4.28 -34.70
C ASP A 1089 6.58 -4.84 -33.71
N LEU A 1090 7.87 -4.55 -33.95
CA LEU A 1090 8.98 -5.01 -33.09
C LEU A 1090 9.05 -4.26 -31.75
N THR A 1091 8.51 -3.03 -31.73
CA THR A 1091 8.34 -2.22 -30.51
C THR A 1091 7.19 -2.76 -29.68
N GLU A 1092 6.08 -3.07 -30.32
CA GLU A 1092 4.86 -3.57 -29.66
C GLU A 1092 5.03 -5.05 -29.23
N GLY A 1093 6.01 -5.76 -29.81
CA GLY A 1093 6.31 -7.16 -29.54
C GLY A 1093 5.40 -8.12 -30.31
N LYS A 1094 4.80 -7.66 -31.42
CA LYS A 1094 3.82 -8.39 -32.20
C LYS A 1094 4.45 -9.54 -33.00
N PHE A 1095 3.74 -10.65 -33.06
CA PHE A 1095 4.04 -11.77 -33.96
C PHE A 1095 3.42 -11.51 -35.33
N SER A 1096 4.03 -10.65 -36.14
CA SER A 1096 3.59 -10.43 -37.53
C SER A 1096 3.96 -11.60 -38.45
N PHE A 1097 3.30 -11.74 -39.60
CA PHE A 1097 3.44 -12.90 -40.48
C PHE A 1097 4.90 -13.29 -40.84
N PRO A 1098 5.82 -12.35 -41.18
CA PRO A 1098 7.22 -12.68 -41.46
C PRO A 1098 7.97 -13.25 -40.25
N ILE A 1099 7.63 -12.75 -39.06
CA ILE A 1099 8.23 -13.16 -37.77
C ILE A 1099 7.77 -14.58 -37.40
N ILE A 1100 6.48 -14.85 -37.58
CA ILE A 1100 5.86 -16.17 -37.36
C ILE A 1100 6.51 -17.24 -38.25
N HIS A 1101 6.75 -16.92 -39.54
CA HIS A 1101 7.45 -17.82 -40.44
C HIS A 1101 8.90 -18.06 -40.01
N ALA A 1102 9.63 -17.01 -39.62
CA ALA A 1102 11.03 -17.12 -39.21
C ALA A 1102 11.22 -18.01 -37.97
N LEU A 1103 10.39 -17.82 -36.94
CA LEU A 1103 10.45 -18.59 -35.69
C LEU A 1103 10.04 -20.06 -35.86
N GLN A 1104 9.07 -20.37 -36.73
CA GLN A 1104 8.74 -21.75 -37.08
C GLN A 1104 9.81 -22.41 -37.98
N SER A 1105 10.48 -21.63 -38.83
CA SER A 1105 11.52 -22.14 -39.75
C SER A 1105 12.86 -22.43 -39.06
N ASN A 1106 13.15 -21.78 -37.92
CA ASN A 1106 14.32 -22.08 -37.09
C ASN A 1106 13.96 -22.01 -35.59
N PRO A 1107 13.35 -23.08 -35.02
CA PRO A 1107 12.97 -23.12 -33.61
C PRO A 1107 14.15 -22.98 -32.63
N GLU A 1108 15.36 -23.38 -33.05
CA GLU A 1108 16.59 -23.25 -32.27
C GLU A 1108 17.10 -21.80 -32.16
N ASN A 1109 16.69 -20.88 -33.07
CA ASN A 1109 17.20 -19.51 -33.09
C ASN A 1109 16.33 -18.52 -32.30
N ASP A 1110 16.58 -18.53 -31.00
CA ASP A 1110 15.98 -17.69 -29.97
C ASP A 1110 16.24 -16.15 -30.15
N GLN A 1111 17.08 -15.71 -31.10
CA GLN A 1111 17.46 -14.29 -31.28
C GLN A 1111 16.25 -13.38 -31.57
N ILE A 1112 15.38 -13.75 -32.50
CA ILE A 1112 14.18 -12.96 -32.85
C ILE A 1112 13.25 -12.87 -31.64
N LEU A 1113 13.08 -13.98 -30.90
CA LEU A 1113 12.24 -14.03 -29.70
C LEU A 1113 12.79 -13.16 -28.57
N LYS A 1114 14.12 -13.08 -28.43
CA LYS A 1114 14.80 -12.17 -27.48
C LYS A 1114 14.60 -10.70 -27.83
N ILE A 1115 14.66 -10.32 -29.11
CA ILE A 1115 14.40 -8.95 -29.55
C ILE A 1115 12.93 -8.56 -29.31
N LEU A 1116 11.97 -9.44 -29.61
CA LEU A 1116 10.54 -9.21 -29.33
C LEU A 1116 10.26 -9.04 -27.84
N ARG A 1117 10.91 -9.83 -26.97
CA ARG A 1117 10.81 -9.69 -25.51
C ARG A 1117 11.30 -8.33 -24.99
N GLN A 1118 12.22 -7.69 -25.70
CA GLN A 1118 12.77 -6.39 -25.30
C GLN A 1118 11.85 -5.20 -25.65
N ARG A 1119 10.87 -5.37 -26.55
CA ARG A 1119 9.98 -4.28 -27.03
C ARG A 1119 10.75 -3.02 -27.40
N THR A 1120 11.83 -3.22 -28.16
CA THR A 1120 12.93 -2.26 -28.26
C THR A 1120 12.57 -1.06 -29.13
N ASN A 1121 12.93 0.14 -28.65
CA ASN A 1121 12.86 1.38 -29.43
C ASN A 1121 14.09 1.59 -30.34
N SER A 1122 15.19 0.85 -30.14
CA SER A 1122 16.43 1.00 -30.92
C SER A 1122 16.20 0.66 -32.40
N VAL A 1123 16.56 1.60 -33.27
CA VAL A 1123 16.49 1.47 -34.73
C VAL A 1123 17.52 0.45 -35.22
N GLU A 1124 18.63 0.31 -34.52
CA GLU A 1124 19.74 -0.60 -34.78
C GLU A 1124 19.32 -2.05 -34.54
N LEU A 1125 18.69 -2.34 -33.39
CA LEU A 1125 18.16 -3.66 -33.07
C LEU A 1125 16.99 -4.05 -33.99
N LYS A 1126 16.16 -3.09 -34.39
CA LYS A 1126 15.12 -3.29 -35.41
C LYS A 1126 15.72 -3.64 -36.78
N LYS A 1127 16.70 -2.86 -37.26
CA LYS A 1127 17.44 -3.13 -38.51
C LYS A 1127 18.15 -4.49 -38.46
N HIS A 1128 18.74 -4.86 -37.32
CA HIS A 1128 19.33 -6.17 -37.10
C HIS A 1128 18.30 -7.31 -37.20
N CYS A 1129 17.14 -7.17 -36.54
CA CYS A 1129 16.05 -8.14 -36.65
C CYS A 1129 15.56 -8.31 -38.09
N ILE A 1130 15.35 -7.21 -38.82
CA ILE A 1130 14.94 -7.23 -40.24
C ILE A 1130 15.99 -7.93 -41.11
N ASN A 1131 17.29 -7.72 -40.84
CA ASN A 1131 18.36 -8.44 -41.52
C ASN A 1131 18.31 -9.96 -41.26
N ILE A 1132 17.99 -10.40 -40.03
CA ILE A 1132 17.76 -11.83 -39.74
C ILE A 1132 16.55 -12.35 -40.53
N LEU A 1133 15.42 -11.63 -40.53
CA LEU A 1133 14.21 -12.02 -41.28
C LEU A 1133 14.45 -12.10 -42.81
N SER A 1134 15.32 -11.25 -43.33
CA SER A 1134 15.78 -11.26 -44.73
C SER A 1134 16.66 -12.48 -45.02
N ASN A 1135 17.68 -12.73 -44.18
CA ASN A 1135 18.59 -13.87 -44.31
C ASN A 1135 17.88 -15.22 -44.17
N LEU A 1136 16.83 -15.30 -43.33
CA LEU A 1136 15.94 -16.46 -43.21
C LEU A 1136 14.88 -16.55 -44.31
N GLY A 1137 14.97 -15.71 -45.36
CA GLY A 1137 14.06 -15.72 -46.51
C GLY A 1137 12.59 -15.37 -46.19
N SER A 1138 12.27 -14.98 -44.96
CA SER A 1138 10.90 -14.87 -44.47
C SER A 1138 10.15 -13.67 -45.07
N LEU A 1139 10.89 -12.61 -45.44
CA LEU A 1139 10.36 -11.50 -46.25
C LEU A 1139 9.99 -11.96 -47.67
N ASN A 1140 10.80 -12.84 -48.29
CA ASN A 1140 10.51 -13.39 -49.63
C ASN A 1140 9.33 -14.37 -49.59
N TYR A 1141 9.24 -15.23 -48.57
CA TYR A 1141 8.09 -16.09 -48.33
C TYR A 1141 6.80 -15.29 -48.19
N THR A 1142 6.81 -14.24 -47.37
CA THR A 1142 5.67 -13.33 -47.21
C THR A 1142 5.26 -12.68 -48.54
N LYS A 1143 6.24 -12.26 -49.35
CA LYS A 1143 5.99 -11.67 -50.67
C LYS A 1143 5.42 -12.67 -51.68
N GLN A 1144 5.85 -13.94 -51.65
CA GLN A 1144 5.21 -15.01 -52.41
C GLN A 1144 3.77 -15.21 -51.95
N ARG A 1145 3.53 -15.28 -50.64
CA ARG A 1145 2.19 -15.48 -50.05
C ARG A 1145 1.22 -14.37 -50.42
N LEU A 1146 1.69 -13.13 -50.51
CA LEU A 1146 0.92 -12.00 -51.01
C LEU A 1146 0.59 -12.12 -52.50
N ASN A 1147 1.51 -12.62 -53.33
CA ASN A 1147 1.23 -12.89 -54.75
C ASN A 1147 0.19 -14.02 -54.91
N GLU A 1148 0.28 -15.09 -54.12
CA GLU A 1148 -0.72 -16.17 -54.10
C GLU A 1148 -2.12 -15.65 -53.76
N LEU A 1149 -2.22 -14.84 -52.69
CA LEU A 1149 -3.49 -14.24 -52.24
C LEU A 1149 -4.01 -13.16 -53.21
N SER A 1150 -3.15 -12.52 -54.00
CA SER A 1150 -3.54 -11.54 -55.03
C SER A 1150 -3.90 -12.17 -56.38
N ASN A 1151 -3.69 -13.48 -56.55
CA ASN A 1151 -4.07 -14.26 -57.74
C ASN A 1151 -5.38 -15.06 -57.55
N LYS A 1152 -5.94 -15.02 -56.34
CA LYS A 1152 -7.28 -15.54 -56.01
C LYS A 1152 -8.38 -14.51 -56.31
#